data_AF-A0AAU9IB08-F1
#
_entry.id   AF-A0AAU9IB08-F1
#
_cell.length_a   1.000
_cell.length_b   1.000
_cell.length_c   1.000
_cell.angle_alpha   90.00
_cell.angle_beta   90.00
_cell.angle_gamma   90.00
#
_symmetry.space_group_name_H-M   'P 1'
#
loop_
_entity.id
_entity.type
_entity.pdbx_description
1 polymer ?
#
loop_
_entity_poly.entity_id
_entity_poly.type
_entity_poly.pdbx_seq_one_letter_code
_entity_poly.pdbx_strand_id
1 'polypeptide(L)'
;MELDESAVLSPEQEANDIAKEEDAAVTLTEEENLLIDNYLNGKDIWNTNEEAPNPYYLGDVIEAIIHIAFPAYTRPPLPPGPHYFPLKLCFLGPLFSGRHTQIKFLEAKYGIKSFDIEKIIEDRNGVLERKAELDAGKKLKKPEEESDFFVQESINCPGNSPDELARLFRAKIRGLFGDEPKIEEEVKKPGKKEEVKCQGWVALGYPRNKEEAKSFEKIFSGYVHPTELPESIGSIKKREAEIIAKSSLTEIRPYLLEKSGFDLIFWLEAPLSNLVHRAIDRRVDNSGNVYNLTYNPPPDNLLPKLKLIEHPNEAEITEKYHEFIKETNGLKDWFRLFGIEDWKSLNVISGHRIEEVKEMIEAKIQEWLKIREEISKNQLLDQTEVKKKISFRDTEIDLNYSQASSLYEQWENALKNYILSLKENLVKTSTTQNVIDSIIEHSFVEFKKFLTRPDHKQSMIEPFVNKIINLMERRSIITSKDRKFIFEEIDDFSDKLWDIIEERKAEAINYRLKIMKGISEKELSQGTMEITKALIQTELEKLVNLTNLIIDFQYQANLSERNKVGVPELNFEFSEDSDIYNDLDQMCEEYKLSISQLGLESLELQELSAIFALRVSEIKNWAKEELLKMKKKVQHAYDILDDWITDSVTGENNLVNLMVKHWKSCLEDRRKIEITEIEKNDSIIKYLRPL
;
A
#
# COMPACT_ATOMS: atom_id res chain seq x y z
N MET A 1 30.27 -22.28 27.36
CA MET A 1 29.19 -21.33 27.62
C MET A 1 28.84 -20.80 26.25
N GLU A 2 28.01 -21.58 25.56
CA GLU A 2 27.65 -21.38 24.15
C GLU A 2 26.83 -20.09 24.06
N LEU A 3 27.31 -19.17 23.24
CA LEU A 3 26.60 -17.95 22.88
C LEU A 3 25.49 -18.35 21.92
N ASP A 4 24.26 -18.07 22.32
CA ASP A 4 23.05 -18.30 21.54
C ASP A 4 23.10 -17.41 20.28
N GLU A 5 23.40 -18.01 19.14
CA GLU A 5 23.25 -17.39 17.82
C GLU A 5 21.76 -17.18 17.58
N SER A 6 21.23 -16.03 17.98
CA SER A 6 19.89 -15.60 17.63
C SER A 6 19.75 -15.62 16.11
N ALA A 7 18.89 -16.49 15.62
CA ALA A 7 18.59 -16.72 14.21
C ALA A 7 18.28 -15.41 13.48
N VAL A 8 19.26 -14.91 12.71
CA VAL A 8 19.03 -13.91 11.66
C VAL A 8 18.48 -14.69 10.47
N LEU A 9 17.15 -14.74 10.35
CA LEU A 9 16.47 -15.31 9.18
C LEU A 9 16.90 -14.51 7.94
N SER A 10 17.23 -15.21 6.86
CA SER A 10 17.59 -14.56 5.61
C SER A 10 16.36 -13.85 5.01
N PRO A 11 16.55 -12.78 4.21
CA PRO A 11 15.44 -12.09 3.52
C PRO A 11 14.57 -13.04 2.67
N GLU A 12 15.14 -14.15 2.20
CA GLU A 12 14.44 -15.19 1.44
C GLU A 12 13.59 -16.12 2.33
N GLN A 13 13.92 -16.26 3.61
CA GLN A 13 13.11 -16.99 4.58
C GLN A 13 11.94 -16.14 5.07
N GLU A 14 12.15 -14.84 5.33
CA GLU A 14 11.06 -13.89 5.60
C GLU A 14 10.09 -13.79 4.41
N ALA A 15 10.57 -13.73 3.16
CA ALA A 15 9.71 -13.73 1.98
C ALA A 15 8.85 -15.01 1.85
N ASN A 16 9.36 -16.16 2.31
CA ASN A 16 8.61 -17.41 2.34
C ASN A 16 7.64 -17.50 3.52
N ASP A 17 7.90 -16.81 4.62
CA ASP A 17 6.98 -16.71 5.76
C ASP A 17 5.88 -15.67 5.48
N ILE A 18 6.18 -14.59 4.74
CA ILE A 18 5.18 -13.66 4.17
C ILE A 18 4.20 -14.41 3.26
N ALA A 19 4.71 -15.31 2.41
CA ALA A 19 3.85 -16.16 1.55
C ALA A 19 3.00 -17.18 2.34
N LYS A 20 3.32 -17.44 3.61
CA LYS A 20 2.53 -18.32 4.50
C LYS A 20 1.57 -17.54 5.41
N GLU A 21 1.87 -16.29 5.75
CA GLU A 21 0.95 -15.41 6.49
C GLU A 21 -0.12 -14.77 5.59
N GLU A 22 0.15 -14.59 4.29
CA GLU A 22 -0.87 -14.18 3.31
C GLU A 22 -2.04 -15.18 3.22
N ASP A 23 -1.83 -16.46 3.58
CA ASP A 23 -2.88 -17.49 3.60
C ASP A 23 -3.86 -17.36 4.79
N ALA A 24 -3.65 -16.42 5.71
CA ALA A 24 -4.56 -16.13 6.83
C ALA A 24 -5.20 -14.72 6.75
N ALA A 25 -5.02 -13.99 5.65
CA ALA A 25 -5.78 -12.79 5.39
C ALA A 25 -7.23 -13.16 5.06
N VAL A 26 -8.19 -12.48 5.71
CA VAL A 26 -9.61 -12.59 5.35
C VAL A 26 -9.73 -12.22 3.87
N THR A 27 -9.95 -13.21 3.00
CA THR A 27 -10.10 -13.00 1.56
C THR A 27 -11.45 -12.34 1.31
N LEU A 28 -11.45 -11.01 1.28
CA LEU A 28 -12.58 -10.18 0.90
C LEU A 28 -12.66 -10.09 -0.62
N THR A 29 -13.86 -10.16 -1.18
CA THR A 29 -14.07 -9.91 -2.62
C THR A 29 -13.84 -8.43 -2.94
N GLU A 30 -13.57 -8.10 -4.22
CA GLU A 30 -13.40 -6.70 -4.64
C GLU A 30 -14.64 -5.84 -4.32
N GLU A 31 -15.83 -6.41 -4.44
CA GLU A 31 -17.11 -5.74 -4.09
C GLU A 31 -17.24 -5.51 -2.58
N GLU A 32 -16.81 -6.47 -1.75
CA GLU A 32 -16.83 -6.33 -0.29
C GLU A 32 -15.83 -5.28 0.20
N ASN A 33 -14.63 -5.25 -0.39
CA ASN A 33 -13.63 -4.22 -0.08
C ASN A 33 -14.13 -2.82 -0.44
N LEU A 34 -14.82 -2.67 -1.57
CA LEU A 34 -15.41 -1.40 -1.98
C LEU A 34 -16.51 -0.93 -1.02
N LEU A 35 -17.35 -1.86 -0.54
CA LEU A 35 -18.40 -1.54 0.45
C LEU A 35 -17.80 -1.08 1.79
N ILE A 36 -16.76 -1.74 2.26
CA ILE A 36 -16.07 -1.38 3.50
C ILE A 36 -15.33 -0.05 3.33
N ASP A 37 -14.63 0.16 2.21
CA ASP A 37 -13.93 1.42 1.93
C ASP A 37 -14.89 2.61 1.84
N ASN A 38 -16.06 2.42 1.20
CA ASN A 38 -17.13 3.42 1.17
C ASN A 38 -17.65 3.76 2.57
N TYR A 39 -17.89 2.73 3.41
CA TYR A 39 -18.33 2.91 4.79
C TYR A 39 -17.28 3.70 5.61
N LEU A 40 -16.01 3.31 5.54
CA LEU A 40 -14.92 3.93 6.29
C LEU A 40 -14.64 5.38 5.82
N ASN A 41 -14.68 5.64 4.52
CA ASN A 41 -14.30 6.95 3.96
C ASN A 41 -15.44 7.97 3.91
N GLY A 42 -16.64 7.68 4.44
CA GLY A 42 -17.72 8.65 4.35
C GLY A 42 -18.34 8.74 2.94
N LYS A 43 -17.95 7.87 1.99
CA LYS A 43 -18.35 7.96 0.57
C LYS A 43 -19.64 7.19 0.31
N ASP A 44 -20.41 7.66 -0.69
CA ASP A 44 -21.77 7.22 -1.06
C ASP A 44 -22.86 7.42 0.02
N ILE A 45 -22.77 6.70 1.14
CA ILE A 45 -23.89 6.49 2.08
C ILE A 45 -24.06 7.66 3.06
N TRP A 46 -22.98 8.37 3.36
CA TRP A 46 -22.95 9.35 4.45
C TRP A 46 -23.18 10.79 4.00
N ASN A 47 -22.95 11.09 2.71
CA ASN A 47 -23.11 12.42 2.10
C ASN A 47 -22.49 13.57 2.94
N THR A 48 -21.42 13.26 3.67
CA THR A 48 -20.66 14.20 4.50
C THR A 48 -19.45 14.68 3.71
N ASN A 49 -19.38 15.98 3.43
CA ASN A 49 -18.22 16.63 2.80
C ASN A 49 -17.06 16.89 3.79
N GLU A 50 -17.17 16.36 5.01
CA GLU A 50 -16.20 16.59 6.09
C GLU A 50 -15.32 15.35 6.24
N GLU A 51 -13.99 15.55 6.23
CA GLU A 51 -13.04 14.47 6.52
C GLU A 51 -13.30 13.93 7.93
N ALA A 52 -13.41 12.61 8.07
CA ALA A 52 -13.61 11.99 9.37
C ALA A 52 -12.45 12.39 10.32
N PRO A 53 -12.76 12.79 11.57
CA PRO A 53 -11.73 13.17 12.53
C PRO A 53 -10.76 12.01 12.77
N ASN A 54 -9.46 12.30 12.69
CA ASN A 54 -8.41 11.30 12.83
C ASN A 54 -7.93 11.21 14.29
N PRO A 55 -7.94 10.02 14.93
CA PRO A 55 -7.45 9.87 16.29
C PRO A 55 -5.92 9.80 16.32
N TYR A 56 -5.27 10.96 16.31
CA TYR A 56 -3.82 11.07 16.21
C TYR A 56 -3.10 10.37 17.36
N TYR A 57 -3.63 10.42 18.58
CA TYR A 57 -3.01 9.72 19.72
C TYR A 57 -3.00 8.20 19.51
N LEU A 58 -4.09 7.64 19.03
CA LEU A 58 -4.15 6.22 18.69
C LEU A 58 -3.16 5.87 17.57
N GLY A 59 -3.07 6.73 16.55
CA GLY A 59 -2.09 6.58 15.46
C GLY A 59 -0.65 6.55 15.98
N ASP A 60 -0.31 7.46 16.87
CA ASP A 60 1.03 7.51 17.49
C ASP A 60 1.31 6.25 18.33
N VAL A 61 0.32 5.78 19.11
CA VAL A 61 0.44 4.55 19.92
C VAL A 61 0.71 3.34 19.03
N ILE A 62 -0.07 3.18 17.96
CA ILE A 62 0.11 2.07 17.02
C ILE A 62 1.46 2.17 16.32
N GLU A 63 1.90 3.37 15.92
CA GLU A 63 3.22 3.56 15.31
C GLU A 63 4.36 3.17 16.28
N ALA A 64 4.25 3.56 17.55
CA ALA A 64 5.23 3.18 18.56
C ALA A 64 5.28 1.66 18.78
N ILE A 65 4.12 1.00 18.84
CA ILE A 65 4.01 -0.46 18.93
C ILE A 65 4.67 -1.11 17.71
N ILE A 66 4.35 -0.65 16.49
CA ILE A 66 4.90 -1.21 15.25
C ILE A 66 6.42 -1.01 15.18
N HIS A 67 6.93 0.16 15.57
CA HIS A 67 8.37 0.42 15.55
C HIS A 67 9.16 -0.53 16.48
N ILE A 68 8.55 -0.97 17.59
CA ILE A 68 9.17 -1.90 18.55
C ILE A 68 8.98 -3.36 18.12
N ALA A 69 7.77 -3.72 17.69
CA ALA A 69 7.42 -5.07 17.27
C ALA A 69 8.06 -5.46 15.93
N PHE A 70 8.28 -4.48 15.04
CA PHE A 70 8.87 -4.68 13.72
C PHE A 70 10.04 -3.70 13.52
N PRO A 71 11.14 -3.88 14.25
CA PRO A 71 12.30 -2.99 14.15
C PRO A 71 12.83 -3.00 12.72
N ALA A 72 13.25 -1.83 12.23
CA ALA A 72 13.92 -1.74 10.94
C ALA A 72 15.18 -2.64 10.96
N TYR A 73 15.46 -3.29 9.81
CA TYR A 73 16.61 -4.16 9.64
C TYR A 73 17.85 -3.55 10.29
N THR A 74 18.39 -4.25 11.30
CA THR A 74 19.67 -3.89 11.88
C THR A 74 20.72 -4.08 10.80
N ARG A 75 21.66 -3.13 10.70
CA ARG A 75 22.70 -3.23 9.67
C ARG A 75 23.46 -4.53 9.86
N PRO A 76 23.70 -5.30 8.79
CA PRO A 76 24.62 -6.42 8.88
C PRO A 76 25.98 -5.92 9.38
N PRO A 77 26.69 -6.69 10.20
CA PRO A 77 28.03 -6.33 10.63
C PRO A 77 28.94 -6.11 9.41
N LEU A 78 29.94 -5.25 9.57
CA LEU A 78 30.92 -4.98 8.52
C LEU A 78 31.45 -6.31 7.95
N PRO A 79 31.37 -6.52 6.62
CA PRO A 79 31.84 -7.76 6.02
C PRO A 79 33.34 -8.00 6.32
N PRO A 80 33.84 -9.25 6.41
CA PRO A 80 35.24 -9.51 6.76
C PRO A 80 36.24 -8.84 5.79
N GLY A 81 37.23 -8.16 6.34
CA GLY A 81 38.26 -7.45 5.59
C GLY A 81 39.13 -6.59 6.50
N PRO A 82 40.14 -5.90 5.98
CA PRO A 82 41.12 -5.19 6.79
C PRO A 82 40.60 -3.83 7.26
N HIS A 83 39.49 -3.85 8.02
CA HIS A 83 38.84 -2.67 8.60
C HIS A 83 39.62 -2.07 9.78
N TYR A 84 40.64 -2.79 10.26
CA TYR A 84 41.54 -2.34 11.32
C TYR A 84 42.46 -1.18 10.88
N PHE A 85 42.67 -0.99 9.57
CA PHE A 85 43.53 0.10 9.09
C PHE A 85 42.94 1.49 9.38
N PRO A 86 43.76 2.46 9.79
CA PRO A 86 43.33 3.85 9.98
C PRO A 86 42.96 4.59 8.71
N LEU A 87 43.51 4.20 7.55
CA LEU A 87 43.40 4.97 6.32
C LEU A 87 42.93 4.11 5.15
N LYS A 88 41.64 4.17 4.85
CA LYS A 88 41.02 3.59 3.64
C LYS A 88 40.66 4.74 2.69
N LEU A 89 41.48 4.97 1.68
CA LEU A 89 41.39 6.15 0.82
C LEU A 89 40.86 5.83 -0.58
N CYS A 90 40.13 6.77 -1.19
CA CYS A 90 39.76 6.73 -2.61
C CYS A 90 40.26 8.01 -3.31
N PHE A 91 40.91 7.87 -4.47
CA PHE A 91 41.35 9.01 -5.30
C PHE A 91 40.66 9.01 -6.66
N LEU A 92 39.79 9.99 -6.87
CA LEU A 92 39.03 10.21 -8.10
C LEU A 92 39.46 11.52 -8.76
N GLY A 93 39.37 11.56 -10.09
CA GLY A 93 39.73 12.73 -10.88
C GLY A 93 40.12 12.37 -12.31
N PRO A 94 40.04 13.33 -13.24
CA PRO A 94 40.36 13.09 -14.64
C PRO A 94 41.84 12.71 -14.83
N LEU A 95 42.22 12.22 -16.02
CA LEU A 95 43.62 11.99 -16.36
C LEU A 95 44.43 13.29 -16.22
N PHE A 96 45.69 13.18 -15.79
CA PHE A 96 46.59 14.32 -15.50
C PHE A 96 46.15 15.25 -14.35
N SER A 97 45.15 14.88 -13.55
CA SER A 97 44.77 15.60 -12.32
C SER A 97 45.83 15.56 -11.22
N GLY A 98 46.76 14.60 -11.26
CA GLY A 98 47.86 14.46 -10.31
C GLY A 98 47.69 13.34 -9.28
N ARG A 99 46.67 12.48 -9.41
CA ARG A 99 46.38 11.33 -8.52
C ARG A 99 47.63 10.53 -8.14
N HIS A 100 48.38 10.06 -9.14
CA HIS A 100 49.60 9.25 -8.94
C HIS A 100 50.69 9.99 -8.15
N THR A 101 50.86 11.29 -8.38
CA THR A 101 51.86 12.10 -7.67
C THR A 101 51.53 12.21 -6.19
N GLN A 102 50.23 12.37 -5.87
CA GLN A 102 49.76 12.46 -4.48
C GLN A 102 49.85 11.11 -3.77
N ILE A 103 49.50 10.01 -4.45
CA ILE A 103 49.64 8.66 -3.89
C ILE A 103 51.09 8.32 -3.57
N LYS A 104 52.05 8.63 -4.45
CA LYS A 104 53.49 8.39 -4.16
C LYS A 104 53.97 9.13 -2.91
N PHE A 105 53.42 10.32 -2.67
CA PHE A 105 53.70 11.07 -1.44
C PHE A 105 53.11 10.37 -0.20
N LEU A 106 51.88 9.88 -0.30
CA LEU A 106 51.21 9.15 0.78
C LEU A 106 51.83 7.76 1.05
N GLU A 107 52.28 7.06 0.01
CA GLU A 107 53.05 5.82 0.09
C GLU A 107 54.34 6.02 0.91
N ALA A 108 55.08 7.10 0.62
CA ALA A 108 56.33 7.41 1.32
C ALA A 108 56.12 7.85 2.78
N LYS A 109 55.01 8.51 3.09
CA LYS A 109 54.76 9.09 4.43
C LYS A 109 54.00 8.16 5.38
N TYR A 110 52.98 7.46 4.87
CA TYR A 110 52.06 6.64 5.67
C TYR A 110 52.16 5.14 5.37
N GLY A 111 53.03 4.73 4.44
CA GLY A 111 53.16 3.33 4.04
C GLY A 111 51.89 2.75 3.41
N ILE A 112 51.01 3.60 2.86
CA ILE A 112 49.75 3.18 2.25
C ILE A 112 50.03 2.37 0.98
N LYS A 113 49.28 1.30 0.70
CA LYS A 113 49.42 0.56 -0.56
C LYS A 113 48.38 0.97 -1.60
N SER A 114 48.83 1.23 -2.83
CA SER A 114 47.96 1.59 -3.94
C SER A 114 47.41 0.39 -4.70
N PHE A 115 46.12 0.45 -5.01
CA PHE A 115 45.39 -0.55 -5.78
C PHE A 115 44.73 0.12 -6.98
N ASP A 116 45.05 -0.39 -8.16
CA ASP A 116 44.47 0.03 -9.43
C ASP A 116 43.63 -1.12 -9.97
N ILE A 117 42.38 -0.84 -10.31
CA ILE A 117 41.45 -1.85 -10.81
C ILE A 117 41.96 -2.48 -12.12
N GLU A 118 42.65 -1.71 -12.97
CA GLU A 118 43.18 -2.21 -14.24
C GLU A 118 44.25 -3.28 -14.00
N LYS A 119 45.16 -3.02 -13.05
CA LYS A 119 46.19 -4.00 -12.65
C LYS A 119 45.59 -5.23 -12.00
N ILE A 120 44.52 -5.08 -11.21
CA ILE A 120 43.84 -6.22 -10.59
C ILE A 120 43.20 -7.12 -11.66
N ILE A 121 42.66 -6.54 -12.73
CA ILE A 121 42.14 -7.28 -13.88
C ILE A 121 43.28 -7.98 -14.63
N GLU A 122 44.42 -7.32 -14.85
CA GLU A 122 45.61 -7.93 -15.45
C GLU A 122 46.13 -9.11 -14.62
N ASP A 123 46.26 -8.94 -13.30
CA ASP A 123 46.68 -9.99 -12.37
C ASP A 123 45.74 -11.20 -12.44
N ARG A 124 44.42 -10.95 -12.49
CA ARG A 124 43.39 -11.98 -12.61
C ARG A 124 43.50 -12.73 -13.94
N ASN A 125 43.70 -12.03 -15.05
CA ASN A 125 43.93 -12.68 -16.36
C ASN A 125 45.18 -13.57 -16.32
N GLY A 126 46.26 -13.08 -15.68
CA GLY A 126 47.46 -13.89 -15.44
C GLY A 126 47.24 -15.11 -14.54
N VAL A 127 46.30 -15.06 -13.58
CA VAL A 127 45.90 -16.25 -12.79
C VAL A 127 45.17 -17.26 -13.67
N LEU A 128 44.24 -16.82 -14.51
CA LEU A 128 43.47 -17.69 -15.41
C LEU A 128 44.35 -18.36 -16.47
N GLU A 129 45.28 -17.62 -17.07
CA GLU A 129 46.26 -18.17 -18.01
C GLU A 129 47.12 -19.24 -17.36
N ARG A 130 47.65 -18.99 -16.14
CA ARG A 130 48.44 -19.98 -15.39
C ARG A 130 47.65 -21.24 -15.07
N LYS A 131 46.37 -21.10 -14.69
CA LYS A 131 45.49 -22.26 -14.46
C LYS A 131 45.31 -23.08 -15.74
N ALA A 132 45.04 -22.44 -16.87
CA ALA A 132 44.94 -23.12 -18.16
C ALA A 132 46.24 -23.82 -18.58
N GLU A 133 47.40 -23.24 -18.28
CA GLU A 133 48.71 -23.85 -18.55
C GLU A 133 49.03 -25.04 -17.63
N LEU A 134 48.60 -24.98 -16.36
CA LEU A 134 48.69 -26.10 -15.42
C LEU A 134 47.78 -27.26 -15.83
N ASP A 135 46.54 -26.96 -16.21
CA ASP A 135 45.57 -27.95 -16.72
C ASP A 135 46.07 -28.60 -18.03
N ALA A 136 46.86 -27.87 -18.83
CA ALA A 136 47.53 -28.35 -20.04
C ALA A 136 48.88 -29.06 -19.80
N GLY A 137 49.32 -29.25 -18.55
CA GLY A 137 50.51 -30.03 -18.19
C GLY A 137 51.86 -29.35 -18.43
N LYS A 138 51.91 -28.01 -18.59
CA LYS A 138 53.17 -27.27 -18.77
C LYS A 138 53.87 -26.95 -17.43
N LYS A 139 55.21 -27.01 -17.39
CA LYS A 139 56.00 -26.57 -16.22
C LYS A 139 56.15 -25.05 -16.23
N LEU A 140 55.59 -24.37 -15.23
CA LEU A 140 55.71 -22.91 -15.08
C LEU A 140 56.99 -22.48 -14.33
N LYS A 141 57.54 -21.32 -14.72
CA LYS A 141 58.48 -20.55 -13.89
C LYS A 141 57.70 -19.94 -12.72
N LYS A 142 58.21 -20.04 -11.48
CA LYS A 142 57.57 -19.45 -10.28
C LYS A 142 57.64 -17.92 -10.27
N PRO A 143 56.52 -17.18 -10.37
CA PRO A 143 56.38 -15.82 -9.86
C PRO A 143 55.68 -15.87 -8.48
N GLU A 144 55.48 -14.71 -7.84
CA GLU A 144 54.83 -14.56 -6.54
C GLU A 144 53.52 -15.36 -6.45
N GLU A 145 53.39 -16.17 -5.39
CA GLU A 145 52.18 -16.93 -5.08
C GLU A 145 51.08 -15.94 -4.68
N GLU A 146 50.09 -15.76 -5.57
CA GLU A 146 48.86 -15.00 -5.28
C GLU A 146 48.06 -15.74 -4.20
N SER A 147 47.27 -15.00 -3.41
CA SER A 147 46.51 -15.61 -2.31
C SER A 147 45.43 -16.57 -2.82
N ASP A 148 45.17 -17.63 -2.05
CA ASP A 148 44.10 -18.59 -2.36
C ASP A 148 42.73 -17.91 -2.52
N PHE A 149 42.45 -16.88 -1.71
CA PHE A 149 41.24 -16.07 -1.81
C PHE A 149 41.13 -15.35 -3.16
N PHE A 150 42.20 -14.75 -3.65
CA PHE A 150 42.19 -14.04 -4.93
C PHE A 150 42.11 -15.02 -6.11
N VAL A 151 42.76 -16.19 -6.00
CA VAL A 151 42.72 -17.25 -7.02
C VAL A 151 41.31 -17.83 -7.15
N GLN A 152 40.66 -18.17 -6.03
CA GLN A 152 39.29 -18.67 -6.03
C GLN A 152 38.34 -17.66 -6.68
N GLU A 153 38.43 -16.39 -6.29
CA GLU A 153 37.51 -15.37 -6.79
C GLU A 153 37.78 -14.99 -8.25
N SER A 154 39.03 -15.09 -8.71
CA SER A 154 39.41 -14.94 -10.11
C SER A 154 38.76 -15.99 -11.02
N ILE A 155 38.54 -17.20 -10.50
CA ILE A 155 37.87 -18.31 -11.21
C ILE A 155 36.36 -18.10 -11.22
N ASN A 156 35.79 -17.66 -10.09
CA ASN A 156 34.35 -17.55 -9.91
C ASN A 156 33.75 -16.30 -10.58
N CYS A 157 34.53 -15.23 -10.75
CA CYS A 157 34.04 -13.96 -11.27
C CYS A 157 34.57 -13.68 -12.69
N PRO A 158 33.71 -13.50 -13.71
CA PRO A 158 34.10 -13.10 -15.05
C PRO A 158 34.71 -11.68 -15.15
N GLY A 159 34.50 -10.83 -14.14
CA GLY A 159 35.08 -9.48 -14.03
C GLY A 159 34.40 -8.44 -14.93
N ASN A 160 33.17 -8.73 -15.39
CA ASN A 160 32.46 -7.90 -16.37
C ASN A 160 31.36 -7.06 -15.74
N SER A 161 30.88 -7.42 -14.55
CA SER A 161 29.87 -6.67 -13.81
C SER A 161 30.48 -5.82 -12.68
N PRO A 162 29.84 -4.69 -12.32
CA PRO A 162 30.28 -3.85 -11.20
C PRO A 162 30.43 -4.61 -9.87
N ASP A 163 29.52 -5.56 -9.60
CA ASP A 163 29.55 -6.44 -8.43
C ASP A 163 30.78 -7.37 -8.45
N GLU A 164 31.10 -7.96 -9.60
CA GLU A 164 32.29 -8.82 -9.74
C GLU A 164 33.60 -8.05 -9.58
N LEU A 165 33.67 -6.83 -10.11
CA LEU A 165 34.85 -5.96 -9.96
C LEU A 165 35.10 -5.62 -8.49
N ALA A 166 34.05 -5.28 -7.75
CA ALA A 166 34.15 -5.02 -6.31
C ALA A 166 34.55 -6.29 -5.52
N ARG A 167 34.06 -7.47 -5.90
CA ARG A 167 34.48 -8.75 -5.29
C ARG A 167 35.96 -9.06 -5.55
N LEU A 168 36.43 -8.91 -6.79
CA LEU A 168 37.84 -9.08 -7.14
C LEU A 168 38.73 -8.08 -6.40
N PHE A 169 38.31 -6.82 -6.31
CA PHE A 169 39.03 -5.79 -5.58
C PHE A 169 39.16 -6.14 -4.09
N ARG A 170 38.06 -6.57 -3.46
CA ARG A 170 38.05 -7.05 -2.06
C ARG A 170 38.92 -8.28 -1.88
N ALA A 171 38.87 -9.26 -2.78
CA ALA A 171 39.66 -10.48 -2.69
C ALA A 171 41.17 -10.18 -2.77
N LYS A 172 41.60 -9.24 -3.62
CA LYS A 172 43.01 -8.81 -3.71
C LYS A 172 43.47 -8.15 -2.41
N ILE A 173 42.67 -7.23 -1.86
CA ILE A 173 42.98 -6.52 -0.60
C ILE A 173 43.05 -7.51 0.57
N ARG A 174 42.03 -8.37 0.70
CA ARG A 174 41.97 -9.40 1.75
C ARG A 174 43.10 -10.41 1.63
N GLY A 175 43.45 -10.82 0.41
CA GLY A 175 44.57 -11.71 0.14
C GLY A 175 45.92 -11.20 0.65
N LEU A 176 46.13 -9.89 0.56
CA LEU A 176 47.38 -9.27 0.98
C LEU A 176 47.42 -9.02 2.49
N PHE A 177 46.36 -8.43 3.04
CA PHE A 177 46.36 -7.94 4.42
C PHE A 177 45.76 -8.91 5.44
N GLY A 178 44.88 -9.82 5.00
CA GLY A 178 44.05 -10.63 5.90
C GLY A 178 42.93 -9.82 6.56
N ASP A 179 42.15 -10.49 7.41
CA ASP A 179 41.03 -9.88 8.14
C ASP A 179 41.47 -9.24 9.47
N GLU A 180 42.57 -9.72 10.04
CA GLU A 180 43.13 -9.26 11.32
C GLU A 180 44.54 -8.68 11.16
N PRO A 181 44.98 -7.76 12.04
CA PRO A 181 46.32 -7.21 12.02
C PRO A 181 47.34 -8.32 12.29
N LYS A 182 48.24 -8.58 11.33
CA LYS A 182 49.37 -9.49 11.54
C LYS A 182 50.28 -8.89 12.60
N ILE A 183 50.51 -9.61 13.71
CA ILE A 183 51.49 -9.24 14.73
C ILE A 183 52.88 -9.52 14.12
N GLU A 184 53.48 -8.53 13.48
CA GLU A 184 54.86 -8.63 13.01
C GLU A 184 55.79 -8.55 14.23
N GLU A 185 56.41 -9.67 14.60
CA GLU A 185 57.56 -9.66 15.50
C GLU A 185 58.68 -8.82 14.85
N GLU A 186 59.06 -7.72 15.51
CA GLU A 186 60.15 -6.84 15.07
C GLU A 186 61.49 -7.59 15.05
N VAL A 187 61.77 -8.35 14.00
CA VAL A 187 63.12 -8.84 13.73
C VAL A 187 63.91 -7.68 13.13
N LYS A 188 64.50 -6.85 14.00
CA LYS A 188 65.49 -5.83 13.63
C LYS A 188 66.68 -6.49 12.93
N LYS A 189 66.62 -6.62 11.60
CA LYS A 189 67.80 -6.96 10.79
C LYS A 189 68.64 -5.69 10.62
N PRO A 190 69.91 -5.68 11.05
CA PRO A 190 70.75 -4.48 10.98
C PRO A 190 71.08 -4.17 9.51
N GLY A 191 70.68 -2.97 9.04
CA GLY A 191 71.15 -2.41 7.77
C GLY A 191 70.11 -2.04 6.70
N LYS A 192 68.80 -2.26 6.93
CA LYS A 192 67.75 -1.70 6.07
C LYS A 192 67.15 -0.44 6.70
N LYS A 193 66.87 0.59 5.88
CA LYS A 193 66.10 1.78 6.29
C LYS A 193 64.83 1.31 7.00
N GLU A 194 64.44 1.96 8.11
CA GLU A 194 63.17 1.72 8.79
C GLU A 194 62.04 1.74 7.74
N GLU A 195 61.43 0.58 7.49
CA GLU A 195 60.30 0.47 6.57
C GLU A 195 59.09 1.09 7.28
N VAL A 196 58.46 2.09 6.66
CA VAL A 196 57.29 2.78 7.22
C VAL A 196 56.16 1.76 7.36
N LYS A 197 55.64 1.57 8.58
CA LYS A 197 54.53 0.65 8.84
C LYS A 197 53.32 1.02 7.99
N CYS A 198 52.73 0.04 7.31
CA CYS A 198 51.55 0.24 6.48
C CYS A 198 50.37 0.73 7.33
N GLN A 199 49.85 1.92 7.04
CA GLN A 199 48.70 2.51 7.72
C GLN A 199 47.38 2.33 6.93
N GLY A 200 47.41 1.66 5.76
CA GLY A 200 46.19 1.30 5.04
C GLY A 200 46.37 1.20 3.53
N TRP A 201 45.29 1.47 2.80
CA TRP A 201 45.23 1.25 1.36
C TRP A 201 44.49 2.36 0.63
N VAL A 202 44.79 2.52 -0.65
CA VAL A 202 44.17 3.52 -1.53
C VAL A 202 43.66 2.89 -2.83
N ALA A 203 42.40 3.16 -3.16
CA ALA A 203 41.82 2.86 -4.46
C ALA A 203 42.12 4.02 -5.43
N LEU A 204 42.80 3.71 -6.54
CA LEU A 204 43.12 4.68 -7.59
C LEU A 204 42.09 4.59 -8.72
N GLY A 205 41.33 5.66 -8.94
CA GLY A 205 40.43 5.75 -10.10
C GLY A 205 39.28 4.74 -10.12
N TYR A 206 38.95 4.16 -8.96
CA TYR A 206 37.85 3.24 -8.76
C TYR A 206 37.17 3.57 -7.42
N PRO A 207 35.84 3.60 -7.33
CA PRO A 207 34.83 3.36 -8.39
C PRO A 207 34.79 4.43 -9.50
N ARG A 208 34.44 4.05 -10.74
CA ARG A 208 34.39 4.97 -11.91
C ARG A 208 33.01 5.59 -12.11
N ASN A 209 31.96 4.84 -11.84
CA ASN A 209 30.57 5.25 -12.04
C ASN A 209 29.72 4.94 -10.79
N LYS A 210 28.47 5.41 -10.80
CA LYS A 210 27.53 5.23 -9.67
C LYS A 210 27.23 3.76 -9.38
N GLU A 211 27.15 2.91 -10.40
CA GLU A 211 26.83 1.48 -10.22
C GLU A 211 27.98 0.74 -9.53
N GLU A 212 29.22 0.96 -9.97
CA GLU A 212 30.42 0.45 -9.29
C GLU A 212 30.51 0.94 -7.85
N ALA A 213 30.13 2.19 -7.58
CA ALA A 213 30.14 2.71 -6.21
C ALA A 213 29.08 2.05 -5.32
N LYS A 214 27.89 1.74 -5.87
CA LYS A 214 26.87 0.96 -5.15
C LYS A 214 27.36 -0.45 -4.84
N SER A 215 27.89 -1.14 -5.84
CA SER A 215 28.47 -2.48 -5.70
C SER A 215 29.62 -2.50 -4.68
N PHE A 216 30.47 -1.48 -4.73
CA PHE A 216 31.58 -1.32 -3.80
C PHE A 216 31.08 -1.19 -2.36
N GLU A 217 30.15 -0.28 -2.08
CA GLU A 217 29.61 -0.07 -0.74
C GLU A 217 28.86 -1.31 -0.24
N LYS A 218 28.05 -1.95 -1.08
CA LYS A 218 27.40 -3.23 -0.78
C LYS A 218 28.40 -4.29 -0.31
N ILE A 219 29.59 -4.34 -0.91
CA ILE A 219 30.62 -5.34 -0.61
C ILE A 219 31.54 -4.91 0.55
N PHE A 220 31.84 -3.63 0.74
CA PHE A 220 32.80 -3.15 1.73
C PHE A 220 32.16 -2.64 3.02
N SER A 221 31.08 -1.86 2.93
CA SER A 221 30.34 -1.35 4.09
C SER A 221 29.09 -2.17 4.41
N GLY A 222 28.59 -2.96 3.46
CA GLY A 222 27.28 -3.61 3.55
C GLY A 222 26.12 -2.66 3.29
N TYR A 223 26.39 -1.41 2.88
CA TYR A 223 25.36 -0.41 2.64
C TYR A 223 24.62 -0.68 1.33
N VAL A 224 23.29 -0.67 1.43
CA VAL A 224 22.36 -0.71 0.29
C VAL A 224 21.43 0.49 0.45
N HIS A 225 21.20 1.22 -0.64
CA HIS A 225 20.37 2.42 -0.59
C HIS A 225 18.92 2.06 -0.20
N PRO A 226 18.24 2.82 0.68
CA PRO A 226 16.89 2.47 1.15
C PRO A 226 15.85 2.25 0.06
N THR A 227 15.96 2.93 -1.08
CA THR A 227 15.04 2.76 -2.22
C THR A 227 15.20 1.43 -2.97
N GLU A 228 16.31 0.72 -2.75
CA GLU A 228 16.60 -0.57 -3.38
C GLU A 228 16.30 -1.73 -2.44
N LEU A 229 16.05 -1.45 -1.16
CA LEU A 229 15.59 -2.44 -0.21
C LEU A 229 14.08 -2.68 -0.41
N PRO A 230 13.62 -3.93 -0.20
CA PRO A 230 12.18 -4.17 -0.08
C PRO A 230 11.60 -3.32 1.04
N GLU A 231 10.33 -2.94 0.91
CA GLU A 231 9.64 -2.24 1.99
C GLU A 231 9.73 -3.06 3.27
N SER A 232 10.08 -2.41 4.38
CA SER A 232 10.13 -3.12 5.66
C SER A 232 8.74 -3.57 6.08
N ILE A 233 8.65 -4.71 6.77
CA ILE A 233 7.39 -5.21 7.34
C ILE A 233 6.71 -4.11 8.18
N GLY A 234 7.49 -3.38 8.98
CA GLY A 234 6.98 -2.23 9.75
C GLY A 234 6.34 -1.14 8.88
N SER A 235 6.88 -0.86 7.69
CA SER A 235 6.28 0.13 6.76
C SER A 235 4.94 -0.35 6.20
N ILE A 236 4.85 -1.65 5.87
CA ILE A 236 3.60 -2.28 5.40
C ILE A 236 2.54 -2.22 6.53
N LYS A 237 2.92 -2.58 7.76
CA LYS A 237 2.02 -2.54 8.92
C LYS A 237 1.58 -1.13 9.30
N LYS A 238 2.45 -0.11 9.15
CA LYS A 238 2.05 1.30 9.32
C LYS A 238 0.94 1.69 8.35
N ARG A 239 1.04 1.28 7.07
CA ARG A 239 0.01 1.54 6.06
C ARG A 239 -1.32 0.85 6.36
N GLU A 240 -1.28 -0.39 6.86
CA GLU A 240 -2.49 -1.10 7.32
C GLU A 240 -3.17 -0.34 8.49
N ALA A 241 -2.37 0.20 9.42
CA ALA A 241 -2.87 0.99 10.55
C ALA A 241 -3.48 2.35 10.15
N GLU A 242 -2.95 3.01 9.12
CA GLU A 242 -3.43 4.30 8.62
C GLU A 242 -4.91 4.28 8.17
N ILE A 243 -5.47 3.10 7.89
CA ILE A 243 -6.90 2.91 7.58
C ILE A 243 -7.78 3.33 8.75
N ILE A 244 -7.35 3.05 10.00
CA ILE A 244 -8.10 3.38 11.22
C ILE A 244 -7.58 4.67 11.86
N ALA A 245 -6.26 4.83 11.94
CA ALA A 245 -5.65 5.96 12.64
C ALA A 245 -4.33 6.35 11.97
N LYS A 246 -4.27 7.58 11.48
CA LYS A 246 -3.04 8.18 10.96
C LYS A 246 -2.24 8.74 12.14
N SER A 247 -0.94 8.44 12.14
CA SER A 247 -0.02 8.99 13.13
C SER A 247 0.28 10.47 12.86
N SER A 248 0.52 11.22 13.92
CA SER A 248 1.08 12.59 13.86
C SER A 248 2.61 12.60 13.89
N LEU A 249 3.24 11.49 14.25
CA LEU A 249 4.69 11.35 14.29
C LEU A 249 5.24 11.25 12.86
N THR A 250 5.60 12.38 12.27
CA THR A 250 6.46 12.33 11.08
C THR A 250 7.85 11.89 11.52
N GLU A 251 8.32 10.73 11.07
CA GLU A 251 9.73 10.35 11.17
C GLU A 251 10.58 11.37 10.38
N ILE A 252 10.95 12.49 11.00
CA ILE A 252 12.07 13.29 10.53
C ILE A 252 13.31 12.52 10.96
N ARG A 253 13.70 11.50 10.20
CA ARG A 253 15.07 11.02 10.30
C ARG A 253 15.93 12.14 9.71
N PRO A 254 16.72 12.88 10.49
CA PRO A 254 17.81 13.63 9.87
C PRO A 254 18.59 12.63 9.02
N TYR A 255 18.92 12.98 7.78
CA TYR A 255 19.78 12.16 6.94
C TYR A 255 21.16 12.07 7.61
N LEU A 256 21.29 11.16 8.57
CA LEU A 256 22.55 10.83 9.22
C LEU A 256 23.48 10.33 8.12
N LEU A 257 24.66 10.92 8.05
CA LEU A 257 25.68 10.48 7.10
C LEU A 257 26.03 9.02 7.37
N GLU A 258 26.23 8.29 6.28
CA GLU A 258 26.40 6.85 6.30
C GLU A 258 27.86 6.43 6.36
N LYS A 259 28.17 5.34 7.07
CA LYS A 259 29.55 4.84 7.12
C LYS A 259 29.92 4.16 5.80
N SER A 260 30.85 4.75 5.06
CA SER A 260 31.41 4.17 3.82
C SER A 260 32.49 3.11 4.11
N GLY A 261 32.75 2.26 3.12
CA GLY A 261 33.96 1.42 3.08
C GLY A 261 35.24 2.27 3.08
N PHE A 262 35.19 3.47 2.52
CA PHE A 262 36.25 4.47 2.56
C PHE A 262 36.11 5.39 3.77
N ASP A 263 37.25 5.78 4.34
CA ASP A 263 37.29 6.81 5.36
C ASP A 263 37.33 8.21 4.71
N LEU A 264 38.13 8.35 3.65
CA LEU A 264 38.34 9.60 2.92
C LEU A 264 38.29 9.37 1.41
N ILE A 265 37.51 10.19 0.72
CA ILE A 265 37.37 10.17 -0.74
C ILE A 265 37.86 11.52 -1.26
N PHE A 266 38.98 11.53 -1.96
CA PHE A 266 39.57 12.73 -2.56
C PHE A 266 39.18 12.86 -4.02
N TRP A 267 38.48 13.94 -4.33
CA TRP A 267 38.10 14.31 -5.70
C TRP A 267 39.00 15.43 -6.20
N LEU A 268 39.97 15.10 -7.06
CA LEU A 268 40.90 16.07 -7.62
C LEU A 268 40.29 16.75 -8.85
N GLU A 269 39.92 18.02 -8.72
CA GLU A 269 39.44 18.85 -9.81
C GLU A 269 40.58 19.65 -10.44
N ALA A 270 40.63 19.62 -11.77
CA ALA A 270 41.50 20.48 -12.54
C ALA A 270 40.78 20.89 -13.84
N PRO A 271 40.87 22.17 -14.23
CA PRO A 271 40.34 22.65 -15.51
C PRO A 271 40.97 21.90 -16.70
N LEU A 272 40.18 21.66 -17.75
CA LEU A 272 40.66 20.96 -18.96
C LEU A 272 41.93 21.59 -19.55
N SER A 273 42.01 22.93 -19.60
CA SER A 273 43.20 23.65 -20.04
C SER A 273 44.45 23.24 -19.26
N ASN A 274 44.33 23.11 -17.94
CA ASN A 274 45.44 22.72 -17.09
C ASN A 274 45.81 21.25 -17.31
N LEU A 275 44.84 20.38 -17.57
CA LEU A 275 45.10 18.96 -17.88
C LEU A 275 45.87 18.80 -19.19
N VAL A 276 45.51 19.55 -20.23
CA VAL A 276 46.19 19.57 -21.52
C VAL A 276 47.64 20.07 -21.36
N HIS A 277 47.85 21.19 -20.68
CA HIS A 277 49.21 21.69 -20.38
C HIS A 277 50.01 20.70 -19.51
N ARG A 278 49.36 20.06 -18.55
CA ARG A 278 49.98 19.02 -17.71
C ARG A 278 50.38 17.78 -18.49
N ALA A 279 49.78 17.51 -19.65
CA ALA A 279 50.16 16.41 -20.53
C ALA A 279 51.30 16.80 -21.48
N ILE A 280 51.15 17.91 -22.22
CA ILE A 280 52.10 18.33 -23.27
C ILE A 280 53.49 18.66 -22.70
N ASP A 281 53.54 19.32 -21.54
CA ASP A 281 54.80 19.82 -20.96
C ASP A 281 55.53 18.77 -20.12
N ARG A 282 55.14 17.50 -20.18
CA ARG A 282 55.81 16.43 -19.42
C ARG A 282 57.16 16.09 -20.00
N ARG A 283 58.11 15.88 -19.09
CA ARG A 283 59.48 15.48 -19.38
C ARG A 283 59.88 14.35 -18.45
N VAL A 284 60.68 13.41 -18.93
CA VAL A 284 61.21 12.31 -18.11
C VAL A 284 62.74 12.39 -18.07
N ASP A 285 63.28 12.20 -16.88
CA ASP A 285 64.72 12.01 -16.70
C ASP A 285 65.11 10.54 -16.92
N ASN A 286 66.41 10.25 -17.11
CA ASN A 286 66.94 8.89 -17.24
C ASN A 286 66.67 8.02 -16.01
N SER A 287 66.40 8.61 -14.84
CA SER A 287 65.96 7.90 -13.62
C SER A 287 64.46 7.59 -13.59
N GLY A 288 63.69 7.97 -14.62
CA GLY A 288 62.24 7.74 -14.69
C GLY A 288 61.38 8.75 -13.92
N ASN A 289 61.98 9.80 -13.35
CA ASN A 289 61.25 10.89 -12.70
C ASN A 289 60.59 11.79 -13.75
N VAL A 290 59.32 12.14 -13.51
CA VAL A 290 58.50 12.95 -14.42
C VAL A 290 58.39 14.37 -13.90
N TYR A 291 58.75 15.33 -14.75
CA TYR A 291 58.68 16.77 -14.51
C TYR A 291 57.69 17.43 -15.46
N ASN A 292 57.22 18.62 -15.11
CA ASN A 292 56.40 19.45 -15.97
C ASN A 292 56.95 20.88 -15.94
N LEU A 293 57.22 21.48 -17.09
CA LEU A 293 57.92 22.76 -17.18
C LEU A 293 57.22 23.91 -16.41
N THR A 294 55.90 23.85 -16.30
CA THR A 294 55.07 24.89 -15.67
C THR A 294 54.69 24.53 -14.23
N TYR A 295 54.25 23.29 -13.99
CA TYR A 295 53.63 22.87 -12.73
C TYR A 295 54.55 22.06 -11.80
N ASN A 296 55.66 21.52 -12.32
CA ASN A 296 56.67 20.78 -11.56
C ASN A 296 58.05 20.95 -12.22
N PRO A 297 58.60 22.18 -12.21
CA PRO A 297 59.80 22.49 -12.97
C PRO A 297 60.97 21.64 -12.45
N PRO A 298 61.76 21.03 -13.35
CA PRO A 298 62.94 20.28 -12.97
C PRO A 298 64.00 21.22 -12.39
N PRO A 299 64.90 20.72 -11.52
CA PRO A 299 66.07 21.49 -11.09
C PRO A 299 66.93 21.95 -12.29
N ASP A 300 67.50 23.15 -12.22
CA ASP A 300 68.17 23.82 -13.36
C ASP A 300 69.26 22.99 -14.06
N ASN A 301 69.90 22.09 -13.33
CA ASN A 301 70.95 21.19 -13.81
C ASN A 301 70.44 19.97 -14.63
N LEU A 302 69.13 19.70 -14.62
CA LEU A 302 68.50 18.56 -15.28
C LEU A 302 67.82 18.91 -16.60
N LEU A 303 67.48 20.19 -16.85
CA LEU A 303 66.80 20.66 -18.06
C LEU A 303 67.37 20.12 -19.39
N PRO A 304 68.71 20.07 -19.60
CA PRO A 304 69.27 19.58 -20.87
C PRO A 304 69.22 18.05 -21.04
N LYS A 305 68.98 17.30 -19.96
CA LYS A 305 69.03 15.82 -19.93
C LYS A 305 67.66 15.17 -20.04
N LEU A 306 66.60 15.99 -20.06
CA LEU A 306 65.22 15.55 -20.05
C LEU A 306 64.74 15.15 -21.45
N LYS A 307 64.07 14.01 -21.53
CA LYS A 307 63.41 13.53 -22.75
C LYS A 307 61.94 13.93 -22.74
N LEU A 308 61.42 14.25 -23.92
CA LEU A 308 59.99 14.47 -24.12
C LEU A 308 59.27 13.12 -24.02
N ILE A 309 58.19 13.07 -23.26
CA ILE A 309 57.33 11.89 -23.20
C ILE A 309 56.25 12.10 -24.26
N GLU A 310 56.17 11.20 -25.24
CA GLU A 310 55.05 11.22 -26.19
C GLU A 310 53.75 10.97 -25.43
N HIS A 311 52.81 11.89 -25.58
CA HIS A 311 51.55 11.90 -24.85
C HIS A 311 50.36 12.01 -25.80
N PRO A 312 49.17 11.55 -25.36
CA PRO A 312 47.94 11.66 -26.13
C PRO A 312 47.73 13.09 -26.64
N ASN A 313 47.26 13.23 -27.89
CA ASN A 313 46.99 14.53 -28.49
C ASN A 313 45.93 15.30 -27.67
N GLU A 314 45.85 16.63 -27.81
CA GLU A 314 44.87 17.48 -27.11
C GLU A 314 43.42 16.97 -27.30
N ALA A 315 43.12 16.47 -28.50
CA ALA A 315 41.83 15.85 -28.83
C ALA A 315 41.54 14.62 -27.95
N GLU A 316 42.51 13.74 -27.75
CA GLU A 316 42.36 12.52 -26.93
C GLU A 316 42.18 12.86 -25.44
N ILE A 317 42.86 13.90 -24.95
CA ILE A 317 42.70 14.36 -23.55
C ILE A 317 41.31 14.94 -23.35
N THR A 318 40.83 15.72 -24.32
CA THR A 318 39.49 16.32 -24.32
C THR A 318 38.41 15.24 -24.35
N GLU A 319 38.56 14.23 -25.22
CA GLU A 319 37.66 13.09 -25.29
C GLU A 319 37.60 12.33 -23.95
N LYS A 320 38.75 11.95 -23.38
CA LYS A 320 38.81 11.26 -22.08
C LYS A 320 38.30 12.10 -20.91
N TYR A 321 38.42 13.42 -20.99
CA TYR A 321 37.83 14.31 -19.98
C TYR A 321 36.30 14.32 -20.05
N HIS A 322 35.72 14.37 -21.26
CA HIS A 322 34.27 14.27 -21.44
C HIS A 322 33.73 12.89 -21.08
N GLU A 323 34.47 11.82 -21.40
CA GLU A 323 34.17 10.45 -20.96
C GLU A 323 34.15 10.37 -19.44
N PHE A 324 35.17 10.90 -18.76
CA PHE A 324 35.21 10.97 -17.30
C PHE A 324 33.99 11.72 -16.72
N ILE A 325 33.62 12.88 -17.27
CA ILE A 325 32.42 13.62 -16.81
C ILE A 325 31.15 12.78 -16.98
N LYS A 326 31.03 12.06 -18.11
CA LYS A 326 29.86 11.23 -18.41
C LYS A 326 29.77 10.03 -17.46
N GLU A 327 30.88 9.32 -17.24
CA GLU A 327 30.95 8.16 -16.35
C GLU A 327 30.71 8.51 -14.89
N THR A 328 31.21 9.68 -14.46
CA THR A 328 31.11 10.13 -13.08
C THR A 328 29.80 10.85 -12.74
N ASN A 329 28.84 10.86 -13.68
CA ASN A 329 27.55 11.50 -13.46
C ASN A 329 26.83 10.90 -12.25
N GLY A 330 26.40 11.74 -11.31
CA GLY A 330 25.76 11.33 -10.06
C GLY A 330 26.66 10.60 -9.05
N LEU A 331 27.94 10.35 -9.35
CA LEU A 331 28.89 9.69 -8.44
C LEU A 331 29.27 10.58 -7.26
N LYS A 332 29.44 11.89 -7.50
CA LYS A 332 29.67 12.86 -6.41
C LYS A 332 28.49 12.91 -5.45
N ASP A 333 27.26 12.90 -5.98
CA ASP A 333 26.05 12.94 -5.16
C ASP A 333 25.89 11.66 -4.33
N TRP A 334 26.27 10.52 -4.89
CA TRP A 334 26.37 9.27 -4.14
C TRP A 334 27.34 9.39 -2.95
N PHE A 335 28.55 9.89 -3.17
CA PHE A 335 29.54 10.00 -2.09
C PHE A 335 29.22 11.08 -1.05
N ARG A 336 28.29 12.00 -1.32
CA ARG A 336 27.79 12.97 -0.32
C ARG A 336 26.95 12.32 0.77
N LEU A 337 26.43 11.11 0.55
CA LEU A 337 25.65 10.37 1.53
C LEU A 337 26.50 9.85 2.68
N PHE A 338 27.83 9.79 2.53
CA PHE A 338 28.71 9.12 3.48
C PHE A 338 29.54 10.07 4.35
N GLY A 339 29.75 9.65 5.59
CA GLY A 339 30.40 10.43 6.62
C GLY A 339 30.21 9.85 8.02
N ILE A 340 30.56 10.66 9.02
CA ILE A 340 30.34 10.36 10.44
C ILE A 340 29.70 11.60 11.06
N GLU A 341 28.50 11.44 11.62
CA GLU A 341 27.72 12.57 12.15
C GLU A 341 27.54 13.64 11.06
N ASP A 342 28.11 14.84 11.25
CA ASP A 342 28.09 15.94 10.28
C ASP A 342 29.33 15.97 9.37
N TRP A 343 30.32 15.13 9.65
CA TRP A 343 31.59 15.10 8.94
C TRP A 343 31.51 14.28 7.65
N LYS A 344 31.91 14.86 6.52
CA LYS A 344 31.78 14.24 5.19
C LYS A 344 33.06 13.54 4.75
N SER A 345 32.93 12.29 4.30
CA SER A 345 34.06 11.53 3.72
C SER A 345 34.54 12.10 2.37
N LEU A 346 33.64 12.71 1.59
CA LEU A 346 33.95 13.31 0.29
C LEU A 346 34.63 14.68 0.45
N ASN A 347 35.83 14.79 -0.13
CA ASN A 347 36.65 16.00 -0.15
C ASN A 347 36.98 16.41 -1.58
N VAL A 348 36.39 17.52 -2.04
CA VAL A 348 36.67 18.10 -3.36
C VAL A 348 37.86 19.04 -3.26
N ILE A 349 38.92 18.73 -3.99
CA ILE A 349 40.20 19.43 -3.93
C ILE A 349 40.47 20.07 -5.29
N SER A 350 40.65 21.38 -5.30
CA SER A 350 41.11 22.13 -6.48
C SER A 350 42.39 22.87 -6.10
N GLY A 351 43.45 22.69 -6.91
CA GLY A 351 44.75 23.27 -6.61
C GLY A 351 45.65 23.30 -7.84
N HIS A 352 46.47 24.34 -7.92
CA HIS A 352 47.31 24.60 -9.08
C HIS A 352 48.72 24.06 -8.87
N ARG A 353 49.26 24.18 -7.65
CA ARG A 353 50.60 23.72 -7.27
C ARG A 353 50.54 22.38 -6.55
N ILE A 354 51.60 21.58 -6.69
CA ILE A 354 51.67 20.24 -6.11
C ILE A 354 51.71 20.32 -4.59
N GLU A 355 52.43 21.29 -4.03
CA GLU A 355 52.62 21.50 -2.60
C GLU A 355 51.30 21.89 -1.91
N GLU A 356 50.55 22.80 -2.53
CA GLU A 356 49.23 23.23 -2.05
C GLU A 356 48.25 22.05 -1.98
N VAL A 357 48.22 21.22 -3.03
CA VAL A 357 47.37 20.01 -3.05
C VAL A 357 47.81 19.00 -1.99
N LYS A 358 49.12 18.84 -1.76
CA LYS A 358 49.65 17.97 -0.70
C LYS A 358 49.21 18.45 0.69
N GLU A 359 49.31 19.75 0.95
CA GLU A 359 48.91 20.36 2.23
C GLU A 359 47.42 20.19 2.52
N MET A 360 46.55 20.37 1.51
CA MET A 360 45.10 20.17 1.67
C MET A 360 44.73 18.70 1.97
N ILE A 361 45.32 17.74 1.23
CA ILE A 361 45.11 16.31 1.47
C ILE A 361 45.57 15.93 2.87
N GLU A 362 46.77 16.41 3.23
CA GLU A 362 47.36 16.16 4.55
C GLU A 362 46.50 16.71 5.68
N ALA A 363 46.00 17.94 5.56
CA ALA A 363 45.14 18.54 6.56
C ALA A 363 43.89 17.69 6.83
N LYS A 364 43.28 17.14 5.76
CA LYS A 364 42.12 16.25 5.87
C LYS A 364 42.43 14.88 6.47
N ILE A 365 43.59 14.31 6.18
CA ILE A 365 44.05 13.07 6.82
C ILE A 365 44.25 13.29 8.33
N GLN A 366 44.89 14.39 8.72
CA GLN A 366 45.10 14.72 10.14
C GLN A 366 43.79 15.01 10.88
N GLU A 367 42.83 15.66 10.22
CA GLU A 367 41.48 15.86 10.75
C GLU A 367 40.78 14.51 11.03
N TRP A 368 40.81 13.59 10.06
CA TRP A 368 40.25 12.24 10.22
C TRP A 368 40.89 11.44 11.36
N LEU A 369 42.22 11.46 11.47
CA LEU A 369 42.92 10.71 12.51
C LEU A 369 42.51 11.17 13.92
N LYS A 370 42.26 12.47 14.12
CA LYS A 370 41.74 13.00 15.39
C LYS A 370 40.34 12.50 15.69
N ILE A 371 39.43 12.57 14.70
CA ILE A 371 38.06 12.08 14.84
C ILE A 371 38.06 10.59 15.20
N ARG A 372 38.91 9.79 14.55
CA ARG A 372 39.03 8.35 14.83
C ARG A 372 39.50 8.04 16.25
N GLU A 373 40.45 8.82 16.77
CA GLU A 373 40.91 8.70 18.16
C GLU A 373 39.79 9.04 19.16
N GLU A 374 38.97 10.05 18.88
CA GLU A 374 37.80 10.41 19.69
C GLU A 374 36.74 9.29 19.69
N ILE A 375 36.43 8.74 18.52
CA ILE A 375 35.49 7.60 18.38
C ILE A 375 35.98 6.40 19.18
N SER A 376 37.28 6.08 19.09
CA SER A 376 37.85 4.94 19.83
C SER A 376 37.79 5.13 21.34
N LYS A 377 37.90 6.37 21.83
CA LYS A 377 37.74 6.70 23.27
C LYS A 377 36.29 6.56 23.72
N ASN A 378 35.33 6.97 22.89
CA ASN A 378 33.90 6.89 23.21
C ASN A 378 33.36 5.46 23.15
N GLN A 379 33.83 4.62 22.22
CA GLN A 379 33.44 3.21 22.12
C GLN A 379 33.82 2.36 23.34
N LEU A 380 34.82 2.78 24.13
CA LEU A 380 35.20 2.15 25.39
C LEU A 380 34.23 2.48 26.55
N LEU A 381 33.41 3.53 26.41
CA LEU A 381 32.38 3.93 27.38
C LEU A 381 31.01 3.29 27.09
N ASP A 382 30.72 2.96 25.83
CA ASP A 382 29.43 2.43 25.35
C ASP A 382 29.23 0.90 25.53
N GLN A 383 30.17 0.18 26.14
CA GLN A 383 30.05 -1.27 26.36
C GLN A 383 29.05 -1.65 27.48
N THR A 384 28.40 -0.69 28.14
CA THR A 384 27.25 -0.96 29.00
C THR A 384 25.97 -0.91 28.18
N GLU A 385 25.29 -2.05 28.05
CA GLU A 385 24.02 -2.27 27.34
C GLU A 385 23.08 -1.06 27.37
N VAL A 386 23.05 -0.31 26.27
CA VAL A 386 22.08 0.76 26.08
C VAL A 386 20.73 0.10 25.78
N LYS A 387 19.90 -0.02 26.83
CA LYS A 387 18.45 -0.12 26.66
C LYS A 387 18.03 1.06 25.79
N LYS A 388 17.65 0.81 24.53
CA LYS A 388 17.13 1.85 23.64
C LYS A 388 15.80 2.34 24.20
N LYS A 389 15.85 3.41 24.98
CA LYS A 389 14.66 4.19 25.33
C LYS A 389 14.12 4.82 24.05
N ILE A 390 12.82 4.69 23.83
CA ILE A 390 12.17 5.23 22.64
C ILE A 390 11.44 6.50 23.04
N SER A 391 11.69 7.58 22.31
CA SER A 391 10.92 8.82 22.46
C SER A 391 9.52 8.64 21.89
N PHE A 392 8.51 8.92 22.71
CA PHE A 392 7.10 8.96 22.32
C PHE A 392 6.55 10.34 22.70
N ARG A 393 6.24 11.17 21.70
CA ARG A 393 5.93 12.59 21.92
C ARG A 393 6.99 13.25 22.82
N ASP A 394 6.61 13.77 23.98
CA ASP A 394 7.49 14.42 24.95
C ASP A 394 8.00 13.48 26.06
N THR A 395 7.70 12.17 25.99
CA THR A 395 8.05 11.19 27.03
C THR A 395 8.97 10.08 26.50
N GLU A 396 9.79 9.51 27.40
CA GLU A 396 10.54 8.30 27.11
C GLU A 396 9.75 7.09 27.58
N ILE A 397 9.57 6.11 26.69
CA ILE A 397 8.86 4.87 27.00
C ILE A 397 9.85 3.70 27.06
N ASP A 398 9.63 2.81 28.03
CA ASP A 398 10.33 1.54 28.18
C ASP A 398 9.34 0.40 27.89
N LEU A 399 9.31 -0.05 26.63
CA LEU A 399 8.55 -1.22 26.18
C LEU A 399 9.51 -2.25 25.59
N ASN A 400 9.36 -3.52 25.98
CA ASN A 400 10.12 -4.62 25.41
C ASN A 400 9.41 -5.24 24.19
N TYR A 401 10.16 -6.04 23.41
CA TYR A 401 9.63 -6.69 22.20
C TYR A 401 8.38 -7.54 22.49
N SER A 402 8.39 -8.37 23.54
CA SER A 402 7.25 -9.24 23.89
C SER A 402 5.98 -8.47 24.24
N GLN A 403 6.11 -7.31 24.91
CA GLN A 403 5.02 -6.40 25.24
C GLN A 403 4.45 -5.77 23.96
N ALA A 404 5.33 -5.24 23.10
CA ALA A 404 4.91 -4.64 21.83
C ALA A 404 4.23 -5.65 20.90
N SER A 405 4.77 -6.87 20.77
CA SER A 405 4.14 -7.93 19.98
C SER A 405 2.75 -8.32 20.52
N SER A 406 2.58 -8.38 21.84
CA SER A 406 1.28 -8.68 22.46
C SER A 406 0.26 -7.54 22.24
N LEU A 407 0.69 -6.28 22.31
CA LEU A 407 -0.18 -5.14 22.00
C LEU A 407 -0.53 -5.08 20.51
N TYR A 408 0.41 -5.43 19.64
CA TYR A 408 0.18 -5.51 18.20
C TYR A 408 -0.83 -6.62 17.87
N GLU A 409 -0.70 -7.80 18.46
CA GLU A 409 -1.68 -8.89 18.29
C GLU A 409 -3.08 -8.48 18.77
N GLN A 410 -3.18 -7.72 19.86
CA GLN A 410 -4.46 -7.15 20.32
C GLN A 410 -5.06 -6.17 19.31
N TRP A 411 -4.25 -5.26 18.76
CA TRP A 411 -4.66 -4.35 17.70
C TRP A 411 -5.11 -5.12 16.44
N GLU A 412 -4.36 -6.12 16.02
CA GLU A 412 -4.62 -6.89 14.81
C GLU A 412 -5.92 -7.69 14.95
N ASN A 413 -6.14 -8.32 16.11
CA ASN A 413 -7.39 -9.03 16.40
C ASN A 413 -8.58 -8.06 16.47
N ALA A 414 -8.41 -6.87 17.06
CA ALA A 414 -9.46 -5.85 17.09
C ALA A 414 -9.83 -5.38 15.68
N LEU A 415 -8.83 -5.15 14.82
CA LEU A 415 -9.01 -4.78 13.41
C LEU A 415 -9.73 -5.89 12.62
N LYS A 416 -9.24 -7.13 12.72
CA LYS A 416 -9.84 -8.29 12.03
C LYS A 416 -11.30 -8.50 12.43
N ASN A 417 -11.60 -8.47 13.73
CA ASN A 417 -12.96 -8.64 14.24
C ASN A 417 -13.88 -7.52 13.75
N TYR A 418 -13.41 -6.26 13.79
CA TYR A 418 -14.18 -5.12 13.30
C TYR A 418 -14.52 -5.24 11.81
N ILE A 419 -13.53 -5.57 10.96
CA ILE A 419 -13.74 -5.75 9.52
C ILE A 419 -14.72 -6.89 9.23
N LEU A 420 -14.57 -8.02 9.91
CA LEU A 420 -15.47 -9.18 9.75
C LEU A 420 -16.91 -8.85 10.16
N SER A 421 -17.11 -8.23 11.32
CA SER A 421 -18.44 -7.84 11.79
C SER A 421 -19.09 -6.78 10.88
N LEU A 422 -18.32 -5.81 10.38
CA LEU A 422 -18.80 -4.86 9.39
C LEU A 422 -19.25 -5.54 8.10
N LYS A 423 -18.43 -6.45 7.56
CA LYS A 423 -18.78 -7.24 6.37
C LYS A 423 -20.11 -7.95 6.55
N GLU A 424 -20.27 -8.71 7.63
CA GLU A 424 -21.49 -9.47 7.88
C GLU A 424 -22.73 -8.56 7.94
N ASN A 425 -22.62 -7.40 8.58
CA ASN A 425 -23.75 -6.47 8.73
C ASN A 425 -24.08 -5.73 7.42
N LEU A 426 -23.07 -5.38 6.61
CA LEU A 426 -23.28 -4.76 5.30
C LEU A 426 -23.91 -5.75 4.30
N VAL A 427 -23.49 -7.02 4.31
CA VAL A 427 -24.12 -8.07 3.49
C VAL A 427 -25.57 -8.33 3.93
N LYS A 428 -25.86 -8.31 5.24
CA LYS A 428 -27.24 -8.41 5.74
C LYS A 428 -28.16 -7.29 5.22
N THR A 429 -27.59 -6.12 4.92
CA THR A 429 -28.35 -4.99 4.35
C THR A 429 -28.85 -5.31 2.94
N SER A 430 -27.98 -5.77 2.07
CA SER A 430 -28.36 -6.10 0.68
C SER A 430 -29.30 -7.31 0.63
N THR A 431 -29.10 -8.32 1.48
CA THR A 431 -30.02 -9.46 1.56
C THR A 431 -31.41 -9.05 2.05
N THR A 432 -31.49 -8.16 3.04
CA THR A 432 -32.78 -7.65 3.54
C THR A 432 -33.52 -6.87 2.45
N GLN A 433 -32.83 -6.03 1.68
CA GLN A 433 -33.44 -5.34 0.53
C GLN A 433 -34.01 -6.33 -0.51
N ASN A 434 -33.25 -7.38 -0.85
CA ASN A 434 -33.72 -8.41 -1.80
C ASN A 434 -34.94 -9.17 -1.27
N VAL A 435 -35.01 -9.44 0.03
CA VAL A 435 -36.18 -10.07 0.67
C VAL A 435 -37.40 -9.17 0.56
N ILE A 436 -37.24 -7.86 0.82
CA ILE A 436 -38.33 -6.88 0.69
C ILE A 436 -38.82 -6.82 -0.76
N ASP A 437 -37.91 -6.72 -1.73
CA ASP A 437 -38.27 -6.68 -3.14
C ASP A 437 -39.00 -7.97 -3.57
N SER A 438 -38.55 -9.14 -3.10
CA SER A 438 -39.21 -10.43 -3.33
C SER A 438 -40.63 -10.52 -2.73
N ILE A 439 -40.86 -9.96 -1.53
CA ILE A 439 -42.19 -9.91 -0.90
C ILE A 439 -43.14 -9.03 -1.74
N ILE A 440 -42.65 -7.89 -2.23
CA ILE A 440 -43.42 -6.98 -3.09
C ILE A 440 -43.76 -7.67 -4.42
N GLU A 441 -42.78 -8.30 -5.07
CA GLU A 441 -42.98 -9.03 -6.32
C GLU A 441 -43.97 -10.19 -6.16
N HIS A 442 -43.87 -10.95 -5.08
CA HIS A 442 -44.82 -12.02 -4.77
C HIS A 442 -46.25 -11.49 -4.65
N SER A 443 -46.41 -10.36 -3.95
CA SER A 443 -47.70 -9.69 -3.77
C SER A 443 -48.29 -9.24 -5.11
N PHE A 444 -47.47 -8.73 -6.03
CA PHE A 444 -47.91 -8.41 -7.39
C PHE A 444 -48.38 -9.64 -8.17
N VAL A 445 -47.66 -10.76 -8.08
CA VAL A 445 -48.04 -12.01 -8.75
C VAL A 445 -49.35 -12.55 -8.21
N GLU A 446 -49.55 -12.55 -6.89
CA GLU A 446 -50.81 -12.98 -6.26
C GLU A 446 -51.98 -12.07 -6.66
N PHE A 447 -51.78 -10.75 -6.64
CA PHE A 447 -52.81 -9.81 -7.03
C PHE A 447 -53.20 -9.94 -8.51
N LYS A 448 -52.22 -10.15 -9.39
CA LYS A 448 -52.47 -10.39 -10.81
C LYS A 448 -53.31 -11.66 -11.04
N LYS A 449 -53.00 -12.75 -10.33
CA LYS A 449 -53.81 -13.98 -10.36
C LYS A 449 -55.23 -13.76 -9.82
N PHE A 450 -55.37 -12.90 -8.81
CA PHE A 450 -56.67 -12.55 -8.25
C PHE A 450 -57.54 -11.76 -9.26
N LEU A 451 -56.94 -10.81 -10.01
CA LEU A 451 -57.65 -10.06 -11.04
C LEU A 451 -58.12 -10.94 -12.20
N THR A 452 -57.31 -11.93 -12.62
CA THR A 452 -57.66 -12.85 -13.71
C THR A 452 -58.57 -14.02 -13.31
N ARG A 453 -59.08 -14.04 -12.07
CA ARG A 453 -59.97 -15.10 -11.59
C ARG A 453 -61.19 -15.30 -12.51
N PRO A 454 -61.66 -16.54 -12.73
CA PRO A 454 -62.80 -16.81 -13.58
C PRO A 454 -64.07 -16.12 -13.06
N ASP A 455 -65.01 -15.82 -13.96
CA ASP A 455 -66.30 -15.22 -13.64
C ASP A 455 -67.48 -15.98 -14.27
N HIS A 456 -68.68 -15.45 -14.07
CA HIS A 456 -69.93 -15.99 -14.61
C HIS A 456 -70.52 -15.11 -15.73
N LYS A 457 -69.75 -14.18 -16.32
CA LYS A 457 -70.24 -13.36 -17.44
C LYS A 457 -70.58 -14.24 -18.65
N GLN A 458 -69.71 -15.20 -18.98
CA GLN A 458 -69.91 -16.09 -20.13
C GLN A 458 -71.15 -16.99 -20.00
N SER A 459 -71.49 -17.46 -18.79
CA SER A 459 -72.67 -18.31 -18.57
C SER A 459 -74.00 -17.55 -18.71
N MET A 460 -73.99 -16.21 -18.67
CA MET A 460 -75.17 -15.37 -18.90
C MET A 460 -75.39 -15.04 -20.39
N ILE A 461 -74.34 -15.11 -21.21
CA ILE A 461 -74.36 -14.73 -22.63
C ILE A 461 -75.13 -15.74 -23.47
N GLU A 462 -74.85 -17.03 -23.30
CA GLU A 462 -75.46 -18.08 -24.12
C GLU A 462 -77.00 -18.14 -23.95
N PRO A 463 -77.58 -18.08 -22.73
CA PRO A 463 -79.03 -17.97 -22.56
C PRO A 463 -79.62 -16.70 -23.20
N PHE A 464 -78.91 -15.57 -23.11
CA PHE A 464 -79.34 -14.29 -23.66
C PHE A 464 -79.31 -14.28 -25.20
N VAL A 465 -78.21 -14.70 -25.81
CA VAL A 465 -78.07 -14.79 -27.28
C VAL A 465 -79.11 -15.77 -27.85
N ASN A 466 -79.34 -16.91 -27.20
CA ASN A 466 -80.39 -17.85 -27.61
C ASN A 466 -81.80 -17.24 -27.51
N LYS A 467 -82.08 -16.39 -26.51
CA LYS A 467 -83.33 -15.62 -26.43
C LYS A 467 -83.48 -14.69 -27.64
N ILE A 468 -82.43 -13.95 -28.00
CA ILE A 468 -82.46 -13.04 -29.16
C ILE A 468 -82.59 -13.81 -30.49
N ILE A 469 -81.85 -14.90 -30.70
CA ILE A 469 -81.95 -15.74 -31.91
C ILE A 469 -83.37 -16.30 -32.07
N ASN A 470 -83.96 -16.84 -31.01
CA ASN A 470 -85.34 -17.34 -31.04
C ASN A 470 -86.35 -16.23 -31.39
N LEU A 471 -86.12 -15.00 -30.94
CA LEU A 471 -86.96 -13.85 -31.28
C LEU A 471 -86.80 -13.45 -32.76
N MET A 472 -85.60 -13.55 -33.32
CA MET A 472 -85.32 -13.31 -34.73
C MET A 472 -85.91 -14.40 -35.64
N GLU A 473 -85.81 -15.68 -35.27
CA GLU A 473 -86.28 -16.81 -36.08
C GLU A 473 -87.82 -16.92 -36.14
N ARG A 474 -88.53 -16.49 -35.08
CA ARG A 474 -90.00 -16.53 -35.03
C ARG A 474 -90.69 -15.49 -35.93
N ARG A 475 -89.96 -14.52 -36.50
CA ARG A 475 -90.54 -13.45 -37.32
C ARG A 475 -89.82 -13.34 -38.66
N SER A 476 -90.53 -13.56 -39.77
CA SER A 476 -89.97 -13.50 -41.13
C SER A 476 -89.50 -12.10 -41.57
N ILE A 477 -89.94 -11.03 -40.87
CA ILE A 477 -89.54 -9.64 -41.11
C ILE A 477 -89.40 -8.92 -39.76
N ILE A 478 -88.20 -8.44 -39.44
CA ILE A 478 -87.96 -7.61 -38.25
C ILE A 478 -88.41 -6.17 -38.55
N THR A 479 -89.38 -5.64 -37.80
CA THR A 479 -89.84 -4.25 -37.94
C THR A 479 -88.90 -3.27 -37.22
N SER A 480 -88.96 -1.97 -37.55
CA SER A 480 -88.17 -0.94 -36.86
C SER A 480 -88.45 -0.85 -35.36
N LYS A 481 -89.67 -1.19 -34.92
CA LYS A 481 -90.06 -1.25 -33.50
C LYS A 481 -89.43 -2.45 -32.79
N ASP A 482 -89.40 -3.61 -33.45
CA ASP A 482 -88.81 -4.82 -32.88
C ASP A 482 -87.29 -4.72 -32.74
N ARG A 483 -86.63 -4.07 -33.70
CA ARG A 483 -85.19 -3.77 -33.62
C ARG A 483 -84.87 -2.87 -32.42
N LYS A 484 -85.71 -1.86 -32.18
CA LYS A 484 -85.55 -0.97 -31.01
C LYS A 484 -85.69 -1.74 -29.69
N PHE A 485 -86.67 -2.61 -29.59
CA PHE A 485 -86.86 -3.47 -28.42
C PHE A 485 -85.67 -4.42 -28.17
N ILE A 486 -85.09 -5.00 -29.24
CA ILE A 486 -83.89 -5.85 -29.11
C ILE A 486 -82.67 -5.02 -28.66
N PHE A 487 -82.52 -3.78 -29.13
CA PHE A 487 -81.47 -2.89 -28.65
C PHE A 487 -81.64 -2.52 -27.17
N GLU A 488 -82.86 -2.24 -26.72
CA GLU A 488 -83.17 -2.01 -25.30
C GLU A 488 -82.82 -3.24 -24.45
N GLU A 489 -83.16 -4.46 -24.90
CA GLU A 489 -82.78 -5.70 -24.20
C GLU A 489 -81.26 -5.98 -24.18
N ILE A 490 -80.53 -5.54 -25.22
CA ILE A 490 -79.06 -5.62 -25.25
C ILE A 490 -78.44 -4.62 -24.27
N ASP A 491 -79.02 -3.43 -24.16
CA ASP A 491 -78.57 -2.41 -23.20
C ASP A 491 -78.85 -2.86 -21.76
N ASP A 492 -80.04 -3.41 -21.47
CA ASP A 492 -80.36 -3.99 -20.16
C ASP A 492 -79.45 -5.17 -19.78
N PHE A 493 -79.00 -5.96 -20.77
CA PHE A 493 -78.05 -7.05 -20.53
C PHE A 493 -76.62 -6.52 -20.32
N SER A 494 -76.23 -5.47 -21.05
CA SER A 494 -74.98 -4.76 -20.80
C SER A 494 -74.94 -4.24 -19.37
N ASP A 495 -75.98 -3.58 -18.88
CA ASP A 495 -76.04 -3.06 -17.51
C ASP A 495 -75.84 -4.17 -16.45
N LYS A 496 -76.42 -5.36 -16.67
CA LYS A 496 -76.19 -6.52 -15.78
C LYS A 496 -74.75 -7.02 -15.80
N LEU A 497 -74.05 -6.92 -16.93
CA LEU A 497 -72.63 -7.25 -17.00
C LEU A 497 -71.78 -6.18 -16.32
N TRP A 498 -72.18 -4.91 -16.39
CA TRP A 498 -71.55 -3.81 -15.67
C TRP A 498 -71.68 -3.95 -14.16
N ASP A 499 -72.83 -4.41 -13.65
CA ASP A 499 -73.02 -4.69 -12.22
C ASP A 499 -72.00 -5.73 -11.70
N ILE A 500 -71.70 -6.76 -12.50
CA ILE A 500 -70.70 -7.79 -12.18
C ILE A 500 -69.28 -7.19 -12.15
N ILE A 501 -68.98 -6.25 -13.05
CA ILE A 501 -67.68 -5.56 -13.09
C ILE A 501 -67.51 -4.66 -11.86
N GLU A 502 -68.56 -3.94 -11.45
CA GLU A 502 -68.52 -3.07 -10.27
C GLU A 502 -68.41 -3.90 -8.97
N GLU A 503 -69.08 -5.05 -8.89
CA GLU A 503 -68.90 -6.00 -7.77
C GLU A 503 -67.46 -6.52 -7.70
N ARG A 504 -66.88 -6.94 -8.84
CA ARG A 504 -65.48 -7.40 -8.92
C ARG A 504 -64.48 -6.31 -8.53
N LYS A 505 -64.76 -5.05 -8.87
CA LYS A 505 -63.97 -3.88 -8.45
C LYS A 505 -64.02 -3.68 -6.94
N ALA A 506 -65.20 -3.77 -6.33
CA ALA A 506 -65.34 -3.71 -4.87
C ALA A 506 -64.56 -4.84 -4.16
N GLU A 507 -64.61 -6.06 -4.71
CA GLU A 507 -63.80 -7.19 -4.23
C GLU A 507 -62.29 -6.94 -4.38
N ALA A 508 -61.85 -6.35 -5.50
CA ALA A 508 -60.45 -6.03 -5.73
C ALA A 508 -59.93 -4.95 -4.78
N ILE A 509 -60.75 -3.94 -4.46
CA ILE A 509 -60.43 -2.93 -3.44
C ILE A 509 -60.27 -3.60 -2.06
N ASN A 510 -61.19 -4.51 -1.69
CA ASN A 510 -61.09 -5.24 -0.43
C ASN A 510 -59.86 -6.15 -0.35
N TYR A 511 -59.50 -6.82 -1.45
CA TYR A 511 -58.31 -7.66 -1.52
C TYR A 511 -57.01 -6.82 -1.47
N ARG A 512 -56.99 -5.64 -2.10
CA ARG A 512 -55.90 -4.66 -1.96
C ARG A 512 -55.71 -4.26 -0.48
N LEU A 513 -56.79 -3.92 0.21
CA LEU A 513 -56.75 -3.60 1.64
C LEU A 513 -56.24 -4.77 2.49
N LYS A 514 -56.47 -6.01 2.07
CA LYS A 514 -55.92 -7.21 2.72
C LYS A 514 -54.41 -7.32 2.50
N ILE A 515 -53.91 -7.10 1.27
CA ILE A 515 -52.47 -7.07 0.98
C ILE A 515 -51.79 -5.93 1.75
N MET A 516 -52.40 -4.74 1.78
CA MET A 516 -51.89 -3.59 2.53
C MET A 516 -51.78 -3.86 4.04
N LYS A 517 -52.63 -4.72 4.60
CA LYS A 517 -52.52 -5.17 5.99
C LYS A 517 -51.51 -6.30 6.19
N GLY A 518 -51.23 -7.08 5.15
CA GLY A 518 -50.25 -8.18 5.18
C GLY A 518 -48.82 -7.72 4.95
N ILE A 519 -48.62 -6.65 4.18
CA ILE A 519 -47.32 -5.95 4.05
C ILE A 519 -47.25 -4.93 5.19
N SER A 520 -46.92 -5.40 6.39
CA SER A 520 -46.75 -4.51 7.53
C SER A 520 -45.49 -3.65 7.35
N GLU A 521 -45.67 -2.33 7.23
CA GLU A 521 -44.57 -1.35 7.21
C GLU A 521 -43.61 -1.58 8.41
N LYS A 522 -44.17 -2.07 9.53
CA LYS A 522 -43.41 -2.36 10.75
C LYS A 522 -42.52 -3.60 10.63
N GLU A 523 -43.01 -4.68 10.04
CA GLU A 523 -42.23 -5.93 9.86
C GLU A 523 -41.07 -5.70 8.87
N LEU A 524 -41.31 -4.94 7.81
CA LEU A 524 -40.26 -4.58 6.85
C LEU A 524 -39.21 -3.64 7.46
N SER A 525 -39.64 -2.72 8.34
CA SER A 525 -38.73 -1.78 9.01
C SER A 525 -37.91 -2.44 10.12
N GLN A 526 -38.40 -3.52 10.73
CA GLN A 526 -37.70 -4.23 11.82
C GLN A 526 -36.34 -4.75 11.37
N GLY A 527 -36.22 -5.31 10.16
CA GLY A 527 -34.94 -5.78 9.63
C GLY A 527 -33.89 -4.69 9.54
N THR A 528 -34.27 -3.50 9.08
CA THR A 528 -33.37 -2.32 9.04
C THR A 528 -32.98 -1.86 10.42
N MET A 529 -33.89 -1.90 11.39
CA MET A 529 -33.62 -1.52 12.78
C MET A 529 -32.67 -2.50 13.47
N GLU A 530 -32.82 -3.81 13.24
CA GLU A 530 -31.90 -4.84 13.74
C GLU A 530 -30.48 -4.69 13.16
N ILE A 531 -30.36 -4.38 11.87
CA ILE A 531 -29.08 -4.08 11.23
C ILE A 531 -28.46 -2.81 11.82
N THR A 532 -29.26 -1.77 12.03
CA THR A 532 -28.81 -0.51 12.64
C THR A 532 -28.24 -0.75 14.04
N LYS A 533 -28.93 -1.54 14.86
CA LYS A 533 -28.46 -1.96 16.18
C LYS A 533 -27.13 -2.73 16.08
N ALA A 534 -27.03 -3.67 15.13
CA ALA A 534 -25.80 -4.45 14.92
C ALA A 534 -24.61 -3.59 14.48
N LEU A 535 -24.81 -2.60 13.60
CA LEU A 535 -23.76 -1.67 13.17
C LEU A 535 -23.28 -0.78 14.33
N ILE A 536 -24.20 -0.22 15.12
CA ILE A 536 -23.83 0.58 16.30
C ILE A 536 -23.06 -0.28 17.32
N GLN A 537 -23.48 -1.53 17.52
CA GLN A 537 -22.78 -2.49 18.39
C GLN A 537 -21.36 -2.77 17.89
N THR A 538 -21.16 -2.97 16.59
CA THR A 538 -19.82 -3.16 15.99
C THR A 538 -18.92 -1.93 16.20
N GLU A 539 -19.45 -0.70 16.07
CA GLU A 539 -18.68 0.52 16.38
C GLU A 539 -18.36 0.65 17.87
N LEU A 540 -19.26 0.17 18.75
CA LEU A 540 -19.06 0.20 20.21
C LEU A 540 -17.94 -0.76 20.63
N GLU A 541 -17.94 -1.97 20.07
CA GLU A 541 -16.89 -2.96 20.28
C GLU A 541 -15.53 -2.45 19.81
N LYS A 542 -15.47 -1.80 18.64
CA LYS A 542 -14.27 -1.11 18.17
C LYS A 542 -13.81 -0.04 19.16
N LEU A 543 -14.69 0.85 19.61
CA LEU A 543 -14.34 1.90 20.57
C LEU A 543 -13.72 1.33 21.85
N VAL A 544 -14.36 0.29 22.41
CA VAL A 544 -13.89 -0.35 23.66
C VAL A 544 -12.57 -1.08 23.45
N ASN A 545 -12.40 -1.78 22.34
CA ASN A 545 -11.14 -2.47 22.02
C ASN A 545 -9.99 -1.49 21.84
N LEU A 546 -10.19 -0.39 21.12
CA LEU A 546 -9.17 0.65 20.91
C LEU A 546 -8.86 1.41 22.20
N THR A 547 -9.88 1.67 23.04
CA THR A 547 -9.69 2.26 24.38
C THR A 547 -8.85 1.35 25.27
N ASN A 548 -9.15 0.05 25.30
CA ASN A 548 -8.39 -0.92 26.07
C ASN A 548 -6.96 -1.09 25.55
N LEU A 549 -6.72 -0.98 24.24
CA LEU A 549 -5.39 -0.97 23.65
C LEU A 549 -4.57 0.23 24.16
N ILE A 550 -5.16 1.43 24.17
CA ILE A 550 -4.52 2.64 24.70
C ILE A 550 -4.19 2.46 26.19
N ILE A 551 -5.13 1.94 26.98
CA ILE A 551 -4.95 1.73 28.42
C ILE A 551 -3.87 0.68 28.69
N ASP A 552 -3.86 -0.43 27.96
CA ASP A 552 -2.85 -1.48 28.11
C ASP A 552 -1.47 -0.97 27.64
N PHE A 553 -1.39 -0.14 26.60
CA PHE A 553 -0.15 0.56 26.20
C PHE A 553 0.34 1.50 27.31
N GLN A 554 -0.53 2.39 27.81
CA GLN A 554 -0.18 3.33 28.88
C GLN A 554 0.27 2.60 30.15
N TYR A 555 -0.37 1.49 30.51
CA TYR A 555 0.03 0.66 31.64
C TYR A 555 1.40 0.01 31.42
N GLN A 556 1.63 -0.61 30.25
CA GLN A 556 2.91 -1.25 29.94
C GLN A 556 4.06 -0.24 29.78
N ALA A 557 3.75 0.97 29.34
CA ALA A 557 4.67 2.10 29.25
C ALA A 557 4.93 2.81 30.61
N ASN A 558 4.34 2.33 31.72
CA ASN A 558 4.37 2.96 33.05
C ASN A 558 3.83 4.40 33.09
N LEU A 559 2.88 4.74 32.21
CA LEU A 559 2.26 6.07 32.12
C LEU A 559 1.00 6.20 33.00
N SER A 560 0.27 5.11 33.28
CA SER A 560 -0.99 5.15 34.04
C SER A 560 -1.38 3.81 34.68
N GLU A 561 -2.34 3.84 35.61
CA GLU A 561 -2.93 2.64 36.23
C GLU A 561 -3.90 1.91 35.27
N ARG A 562 -4.03 0.58 35.41
CA ARG A 562 -4.83 -0.25 34.52
C ARG A 562 -6.30 -0.29 34.92
N ASN A 563 -7.13 0.51 34.25
CA ASN A 563 -8.59 0.51 34.43
C ASN A 563 -9.29 0.10 33.13
N LYS A 564 -9.49 -1.21 32.91
CA LYS A 564 -10.13 -1.70 31.68
C LYS A 564 -11.62 -1.31 31.61
N VAL A 565 -12.07 -1.04 30.40
CA VAL A 565 -13.46 -0.75 30.08
C VAL A 565 -14.11 -2.00 29.46
N GLY A 566 -15.26 -2.40 29.98
CA GLY A 566 -16.07 -3.49 29.41
C GLY A 566 -17.00 -2.96 28.31
N VAL A 567 -17.43 -3.84 27.41
CA VAL A 567 -18.48 -3.51 26.43
C VAL A 567 -19.81 -3.38 27.19
N PRO A 568 -20.51 -2.23 27.12
CA PRO A 568 -21.84 -2.11 27.69
C PRO A 568 -22.83 -3.09 27.03
N GLU A 569 -23.54 -3.88 27.82
CA GLU A 569 -24.66 -4.67 27.31
C GLU A 569 -25.87 -3.76 27.09
N LEU A 570 -26.23 -3.52 25.83
CA LEU A 570 -27.34 -2.65 25.46
C LEU A 570 -28.51 -3.45 24.88
N ASN A 571 -29.54 -3.60 25.71
CA ASN A 571 -30.79 -4.28 25.36
C ASN A 571 -31.88 -3.25 25.12
N PHE A 572 -31.84 -2.58 23.97
CA PHE A 572 -32.98 -1.82 23.49
C PHE A 572 -34.02 -2.79 22.90
N GLU A 573 -35.25 -2.72 23.40
CA GLU A 573 -36.43 -3.44 22.90
C GLU A 573 -37.35 -2.45 22.18
N PHE A 574 -37.77 -2.79 20.97
CA PHE A 574 -38.67 -1.95 20.18
C PHE A 574 -40.08 -1.98 20.78
N SER A 575 -40.72 -0.83 20.91
CA SER A 575 -42.08 -0.76 21.45
C SER A 575 -43.10 -1.17 20.38
N GLU A 576 -44.15 -1.88 20.79
CA GLU A 576 -45.24 -2.23 19.88
C GLU A 576 -46.05 -1.00 19.42
N ASP A 577 -46.03 0.10 20.19
CA ASP A 577 -46.93 1.26 20.01
C ASP A 577 -46.24 2.57 19.58
N SER A 578 -44.91 2.60 19.44
CA SER A 578 -44.16 3.82 19.11
C SER A 578 -43.90 3.99 17.60
N ASP A 579 -43.61 5.24 17.21
CA ASP A 579 -43.12 5.57 15.87
C ASP A 579 -41.67 5.08 15.69
N ILE A 580 -41.41 4.36 14.61
CA ILE A 580 -40.11 3.74 14.28
C ILE A 580 -38.99 4.79 14.24
N TYR A 581 -39.30 6.02 13.81
CA TYR A 581 -38.32 7.12 13.81
C TYR A 581 -37.96 7.59 15.22
N ASN A 582 -38.91 7.54 16.17
CA ASN A 582 -38.66 7.88 17.57
C ASN A 582 -37.87 6.77 18.27
N ASP A 583 -38.15 5.50 17.98
CA ASP A 583 -37.37 4.37 18.49
C ASP A 583 -35.92 4.43 18.03
N LEU A 584 -35.68 4.80 16.76
CA LEU A 584 -34.35 5.03 16.21
C LEU A 584 -33.63 6.17 16.94
N ASP A 585 -34.33 7.28 17.18
CA ASP A 585 -33.79 8.43 17.90
C ASP A 585 -33.43 8.07 19.34
N GLN A 586 -34.31 7.36 20.06
CA GLN A 586 -34.11 6.93 21.43
C GLN A 586 -32.94 5.94 21.54
N MET A 587 -32.88 4.93 20.66
CA MET A 587 -31.79 3.96 20.63
C MET A 587 -30.44 4.68 20.48
N CYS A 588 -30.27 5.56 19.50
CA CYS A 588 -29.01 6.26 19.29
C CYS A 588 -28.59 7.13 20.49
N GLU A 589 -29.55 7.74 21.20
CA GLU A 589 -29.25 8.54 22.40
C GLU A 589 -28.89 7.67 23.61
N GLU A 590 -29.52 6.50 23.78
CA GLU A 590 -29.13 5.53 24.82
C GLU A 590 -27.69 5.05 24.64
N TYR A 591 -27.29 4.70 23.41
CA TYR A 591 -25.91 4.30 23.10
C TYR A 591 -24.90 5.43 23.39
N LYS A 592 -25.23 6.69 23.08
CA LYS A 592 -24.37 7.85 23.42
C LYS A 592 -24.27 8.07 24.93
N LEU A 593 -25.38 7.96 25.65
CA LEU A 593 -25.44 8.11 27.11
C LEU A 593 -24.59 7.04 27.81
N SER A 594 -24.65 5.79 27.37
CA SER A 594 -23.84 4.71 27.95
C SER A 594 -22.35 4.94 27.82
N ILE A 595 -21.89 5.63 26.78
CA ILE A 595 -20.47 5.98 26.60
C ILE A 595 -20.04 7.11 27.53
N SER A 596 -20.92 8.09 27.76
CA SER A 596 -20.64 9.15 28.75
C SER A 596 -20.43 8.60 30.17
N GLN A 597 -20.91 7.38 30.44
CA GLN A 597 -20.74 6.68 31.72
C GLN A 597 -19.47 5.81 31.79
N LEU A 598 -18.75 5.61 30.68
CA LEU A 598 -17.52 4.79 30.62
C LEU A 598 -16.29 5.49 31.21
N GLY A 599 -16.41 6.74 31.68
CA GLY A 599 -15.32 7.46 32.36
C GLY A 599 -14.16 7.84 31.44
N LEU A 600 -14.43 8.11 30.15
CA LEU A 600 -13.45 8.54 29.14
C LEU A 600 -13.05 10.02 29.34
N GLU A 601 -12.55 10.38 30.51
CA GLU A 601 -12.26 11.77 30.88
C GLU A 601 -10.96 12.31 30.26
N SER A 602 -10.03 11.42 29.87
CA SER A 602 -8.75 11.83 29.30
C SER A 602 -8.92 12.41 27.88
N LEU A 603 -8.12 13.42 27.54
CA LEU A 603 -8.21 14.12 26.25
C LEU A 603 -8.04 13.14 25.08
N GLU A 604 -7.16 12.16 25.24
CA GLU A 604 -6.84 11.13 24.25
C GLU A 604 -8.04 10.19 23.97
N LEU A 605 -8.84 9.91 25.00
CA LEU A 605 -10.02 9.03 24.89
C LEU A 605 -11.26 9.81 24.42
N GLN A 606 -11.31 11.12 24.65
CA GLN A 606 -12.37 11.98 24.13
C GLN A 606 -12.37 12.04 22.59
N GLU A 607 -11.20 11.98 21.94
CA GLU A 607 -11.11 11.91 20.47
C GLU A 607 -11.84 10.68 19.93
N LEU A 608 -11.61 9.50 20.53
CA LEU A 608 -12.27 8.26 20.13
C LEU A 608 -13.79 8.31 20.39
N SER A 609 -14.20 8.88 21.53
CA SER A 609 -15.62 9.07 21.83
C SER A 609 -16.32 10.01 20.84
N ALA A 610 -15.64 11.06 20.38
CA ALA A 610 -16.17 11.99 19.39
C ALA A 610 -16.35 11.32 18.02
N ILE A 611 -15.36 10.51 17.59
CA ILE A 611 -15.45 9.72 16.36
C ILE A 611 -16.63 8.74 16.43
N PHE A 612 -16.80 8.03 17.55
CA PHE A 612 -17.95 7.14 17.72
C PHE A 612 -19.28 7.90 17.64
N ALA A 613 -19.40 9.05 18.31
CA ALA A 613 -20.63 9.84 18.28
C ALA A 613 -20.98 10.32 16.87
N LEU A 614 -19.97 10.68 16.06
CA LEU A 614 -20.11 10.98 14.65
C LEU A 614 -20.62 9.76 13.88
N ARG A 615 -20.00 8.58 14.07
CA ARG A 615 -20.42 7.33 13.41
C ARG A 615 -21.85 6.92 13.76
N VAL A 616 -22.28 7.07 15.01
CA VAL A 616 -23.68 6.82 15.39
C VAL A 616 -24.63 7.79 14.70
N SER A 617 -24.26 9.07 14.56
CA SER A 617 -25.08 10.05 13.84
C SER A 617 -25.19 9.75 12.35
N GLU A 618 -24.10 9.27 11.76
CA GLU A 618 -24.03 8.77 10.40
C GLU A 618 -24.97 7.57 10.23
N ILE A 619 -24.78 6.49 10.99
CA ILE A 619 -25.59 5.26 10.93
C ILE A 619 -27.08 5.58 11.08
N LYS A 620 -27.42 6.50 11.99
CA LYS A 620 -28.77 7.00 12.18
C LYS A 620 -29.35 7.66 10.93
N ASN A 621 -28.59 8.52 10.26
CA ASN A 621 -29.06 9.20 9.04
C ASN A 621 -29.28 8.18 7.91
N TRP A 622 -28.34 7.25 7.73
CA TRP A 622 -28.49 6.15 6.78
C TRP A 622 -29.78 5.35 7.04
N ALA A 623 -30.01 4.93 8.29
CA ALA A 623 -31.20 4.17 8.66
C ALA A 623 -32.49 4.96 8.35
N LYS A 624 -32.52 6.28 8.62
CA LYS A 624 -33.65 7.15 8.27
C LYS A 624 -33.91 7.20 6.76
N GLU A 625 -32.86 7.36 5.96
CA GLU A 625 -33.00 7.39 4.50
C GLU A 625 -33.48 6.06 3.95
N GLU A 626 -32.97 4.96 4.49
CA GLU A 626 -33.33 3.62 4.03
C GLU A 626 -34.78 3.27 4.38
N LEU A 627 -35.22 3.58 5.61
CA LEU A 627 -36.63 3.47 6.01
C LEU A 627 -37.54 4.34 5.12
N LEU A 628 -37.09 5.55 4.74
CA LEU A 628 -37.83 6.41 3.83
C LEU A 628 -37.93 5.83 2.41
N LYS A 629 -36.85 5.24 1.88
CA LYS A 629 -36.85 4.55 0.58
C LYS A 629 -37.81 3.37 0.59
N MET A 630 -37.77 2.55 1.65
CA MET A 630 -38.68 1.43 1.82
C MET A 630 -40.14 1.88 1.86
N LYS A 631 -40.44 2.93 2.64
CA LYS A 631 -41.79 3.52 2.69
C LYS A 631 -42.27 3.98 1.32
N LYS A 632 -41.40 4.65 0.54
CA LYS A 632 -41.71 5.07 -0.83
C LYS A 632 -41.93 3.88 -1.77
N LYS A 633 -41.12 2.83 -1.68
CA LYS A 633 -41.28 1.59 -2.48
C LYS A 633 -42.63 0.93 -2.19
N VAL A 634 -42.98 0.78 -0.90
CA VAL A 634 -44.27 0.18 -0.49
C VAL A 634 -45.45 1.03 -0.95
N GLN A 635 -45.38 2.36 -0.78
CA GLN A 635 -46.43 3.26 -1.27
C GLN A 635 -46.59 3.17 -2.79
N HIS A 636 -45.48 3.16 -3.54
CA HIS A 636 -45.51 3.03 -4.98
C HIS A 636 -46.13 1.69 -5.41
N ALA A 637 -45.82 0.60 -4.71
CA ALA A 637 -46.45 -0.69 -4.95
C ALA A 637 -47.98 -0.62 -4.75
N TYR A 638 -48.45 0.09 -3.72
CA TYR A 638 -49.89 0.29 -3.51
C TYR A 638 -50.55 1.13 -4.62
N ASP A 639 -49.87 2.14 -5.12
CA ASP A 639 -50.36 2.96 -6.23
C ASP A 639 -50.49 2.11 -7.51
N ILE A 640 -49.51 1.23 -7.79
CA ILE A 640 -49.57 0.28 -8.92
C ILE A 640 -50.76 -0.68 -8.78
N LEU A 641 -51.01 -1.20 -7.57
CA LEU A 641 -52.16 -2.08 -7.34
C LEU A 641 -53.49 -1.36 -7.61
N ASP A 642 -53.60 -0.07 -7.27
CA ASP A 642 -54.79 0.74 -7.54
C ASP A 642 -54.98 1.03 -9.04
N ASP A 643 -53.87 1.34 -9.72
CA ASP A 643 -53.83 1.49 -11.17
C ASP A 643 -54.28 0.20 -11.87
N TRP A 644 -53.83 -0.97 -11.41
CA TRP A 644 -54.23 -2.26 -11.97
C TRP A 644 -55.72 -2.57 -11.77
N ILE A 645 -56.34 -2.12 -10.68
CA ILE A 645 -57.80 -2.22 -10.52
C ILE A 645 -58.49 -1.39 -11.60
N THR A 646 -58.03 -0.15 -11.81
CA THR A 646 -58.60 0.76 -12.82
C THR A 646 -58.41 0.23 -14.24
N ASP A 647 -57.21 -0.26 -14.55
CA ASP A 647 -56.85 -0.86 -15.83
C ASP A 647 -57.68 -2.14 -16.09
N SER A 648 -57.88 -2.98 -15.06
CA SER A 648 -58.71 -4.19 -15.14
C SER A 648 -60.17 -3.87 -15.44
N VAL A 649 -60.75 -2.89 -14.75
CA VAL A 649 -62.14 -2.45 -14.97
C VAL A 649 -62.28 -1.87 -16.38
N THR A 650 -61.32 -1.04 -16.82
CA THR A 650 -61.32 -0.46 -18.16
C THR A 650 -61.20 -1.54 -19.25
N GLY A 651 -60.34 -2.54 -19.04
CA GLY A 651 -60.20 -3.70 -19.92
C GLY A 651 -61.49 -4.52 -20.02
N GLU A 652 -62.09 -4.87 -18.88
CA GLU A 652 -63.36 -5.61 -18.85
C GLU A 652 -64.50 -4.83 -19.54
N ASN A 653 -64.60 -3.51 -19.28
CA ASN A 653 -65.59 -2.65 -19.92
C ASN A 653 -65.40 -2.55 -21.45
N ASN A 654 -64.15 -2.46 -21.91
CA ASN A 654 -63.84 -2.44 -23.34
C ASN A 654 -64.26 -3.76 -24.02
N LEU A 655 -64.02 -4.90 -23.38
CA LEU A 655 -64.44 -6.21 -23.89
C LEU A 655 -65.98 -6.30 -24.00
N VAL A 656 -66.71 -5.88 -22.96
CA VAL A 656 -68.19 -5.84 -22.98
C VAL A 656 -68.70 -4.89 -24.07
N ASN A 657 -68.13 -3.70 -24.19
CA ASN A 657 -68.52 -2.71 -25.20
C ASN A 657 -68.24 -3.20 -26.63
N LEU A 658 -67.12 -3.89 -26.88
CA LEU A 658 -66.81 -4.49 -28.18
C LEU A 658 -67.82 -5.58 -28.54
N MET A 659 -68.18 -6.44 -27.58
CA MET A 659 -69.20 -7.47 -27.77
C MET A 659 -70.58 -6.86 -28.08
N VAL A 660 -71.04 -5.90 -27.29
CA VAL A 660 -72.31 -5.19 -27.50
C VAL A 660 -72.34 -4.50 -28.85
N LYS A 661 -71.25 -3.81 -29.24
CA LYS A 661 -71.12 -3.17 -30.55
C LYS A 661 -71.18 -4.18 -31.70
N HIS A 662 -70.55 -5.34 -31.54
CA HIS A 662 -70.60 -6.42 -32.52
C HIS A 662 -72.03 -6.94 -32.70
N TRP A 663 -72.75 -7.23 -31.60
CA TRP A 663 -74.15 -7.66 -31.68
C TRP A 663 -75.06 -6.61 -32.32
N LYS A 664 -74.88 -5.32 -31.97
CA LYS A 664 -75.64 -4.23 -32.58
C LYS A 664 -75.38 -4.12 -34.09
N SER A 665 -74.13 -4.21 -34.53
CA SER A 665 -73.76 -4.20 -35.96
C SER A 665 -74.33 -5.41 -36.71
N CYS A 666 -74.30 -6.62 -36.13
CA CYS A 666 -74.90 -7.80 -36.74
C CYS A 666 -76.41 -7.63 -36.96
N LEU A 667 -77.11 -6.98 -36.03
CA LEU A 667 -78.55 -6.67 -36.15
C LEU A 667 -78.86 -5.58 -37.18
N GLU A 668 -77.97 -4.61 -37.35
CA GLU A 668 -78.07 -3.57 -38.39
C GLU A 668 -77.92 -4.17 -39.78
N ASP A 669 -76.90 -5.01 -39.97
CA ASP A 669 -76.55 -5.67 -41.23
C ASP A 669 -77.39 -6.91 -41.54
N ARG A 670 -78.35 -7.28 -40.67
CA ARG A 670 -79.21 -8.47 -40.77
C ARG A 670 -78.41 -9.78 -40.86
N ARG A 671 -77.26 -9.83 -40.21
CA ARG A 671 -76.44 -11.05 -40.06
C ARG A 671 -76.92 -11.84 -38.84
N LYS A 672 -76.68 -13.15 -38.83
CA LYS A 672 -76.99 -13.99 -37.66
C LYS A 672 -76.07 -13.58 -36.50
N ILE A 673 -76.62 -13.39 -35.31
CA ILE A 673 -75.82 -13.22 -34.09
C ILE A 673 -75.27 -14.59 -33.72
N GLU A 674 -73.97 -14.70 -33.54
CA GLU A 674 -73.31 -15.90 -33.03
C GLU A 674 -73.08 -15.75 -31.52
N ILE A 675 -73.00 -16.88 -30.82
CA ILE A 675 -72.57 -16.89 -29.42
C ILE A 675 -71.09 -16.48 -29.42
N THR A 676 -70.82 -15.24 -29.05
CA THR A 676 -69.46 -14.74 -28.88
C THR A 676 -68.92 -15.24 -27.54
N GLU A 677 -67.80 -15.97 -27.58
CA GLU A 677 -66.97 -16.16 -26.40
C GLU A 677 -66.30 -14.82 -26.05
N ILE A 678 -66.54 -14.29 -24.84
CA ILE A 678 -65.72 -13.20 -24.31
C ILE A 678 -64.30 -13.75 -24.17
N GLU A 679 -63.30 -12.96 -24.57
CA GLU A 679 -61.90 -13.32 -24.31
C GLU A 679 -61.73 -13.70 -22.83
N LYS A 680 -61.01 -14.79 -22.56
CA LYS A 680 -60.75 -15.25 -21.19
C LYS A 680 -60.21 -14.11 -20.34
N ASN A 681 -60.54 -14.10 -19.06
CA ASN A 681 -60.05 -13.10 -18.09
C ASN A 681 -58.52 -12.97 -18.04
N ASP A 682 -57.77 -13.97 -18.54
CA ASP A 682 -56.32 -13.87 -18.75
C ASP A 682 -55.93 -12.76 -19.76
N SER A 683 -56.82 -12.36 -20.67
CA SER A 683 -56.57 -11.27 -21.62
C SER A 683 -56.60 -9.88 -20.96
N ILE A 684 -57.18 -9.76 -19.76
CA ILE A 684 -57.15 -8.55 -18.93
C ILE A 684 -55.70 -8.15 -18.62
N ILE A 685 -54.78 -9.12 -18.52
CA ILE A 685 -53.34 -8.86 -18.33
C ILE A 685 -52.78 -7.91 -19.38
N LYS A 686 -53.29 -7.94 -20.62
CA LYS A 686 -52.81 -7.07 -21.71
C LYS A 686 -53.16 -5.60 -21.50
N TYR A 687 -54.15 -5.31 -20.65
CA TYR A 687 -54.59 -3.96 -20.32
C TYR A 687 -53.89 -3.41 -19.08
N LEU A 688 -53.22 -4.25 -18.29
CA LEU A 688 -52.46 -3.81 -17.13
C LEU A 688 -51.18 -3.11 -17.60
N ARG A 689 -50.90 -1.92 -17.05
CA ARG A 689 -49.61 -1.27 -17.24
C ARG A 689 -48.45 -2.14 -16.71
N PRO A 690 -47.29 -2.16 -17.40
CA PRO A 690 -46.11 -2.89 -16.93
C PRO A 690 -45.59 -2.32 -15.60
N LEU A 691 -44.89 -3.19 -14.85
CA LEU A 691 -44.18 -2.83 -13.61
C LEU A 691 -43.02 -1.88 -13.88
#